data_AF-A0A9X0DP84-F1
#
_entry.id   AF-A0A9X0DP84-F1
#
_cell.length_a   1.000
_cell.length_b   1.000
_cell.length_c   1.000
_cell.angle_alpha   90.00
_cell.angle_beta   90.00
_cell.angle_gamma   90.00
#
_symmetry.space_group_name_H-M   'P 1'
#
loop_
_entity.id
_entity.type
_entity.pdbx_description
1 polymer ?
#
loop_
_entity_poly.entity_id
_entity_poly.type
_entity_poly.pdbx_seq_one_letter_code
_entity_poly.pdbx_strand_id
1 'polypeptide(L)'
;MSAASGKENAATVAAVEKLNDEGNVLYKSGKLLEAVKKYQEAMVVDDDAGPCTLKPCRNMTATYFELGRYTSCREMTERVIEIIKENMPEDKVILAKLAQRVQRSIEHIPQVSEQEKLKRRLKISASLPRYRASMYTTMDYFTVGHDIAESVFNDLPQNFPREDDKTMSFFLGGIGDARHFYATMIDLHASEKKGIAPRRKYHFVANDLNKCALTRDLIIWKLLDELSTLAHDSDQGLMALATIFFIYESYLIPKYIHENLRAIMENILVILEKGDSPLPWVSLHAHDIPKYIEVLKHWICGDFENFTTSKVMQGIQIALSQRPLFPDQNCKKEKQMYAKYGFLRPPEKTLLSLEPILWELIKTPSKYNGLRGYIQKNWIFNPTMMDLDWYKDLQRRDRSEAFDFGNDPFDALGQFESFYKGQKPSSLFDHVAPLFKGAADAIKKMKQRLHVEVLCGDVIEIAEWLRYNISPTRVPRSEKFPTEFDLIHLSNIPDYIGGHLSTFLYITPIMKFVPSSILQSNCLRNAGSWDSIEAFLADYQCITDKEMLRQLTGVSVVNEPLKDTIFPLIGYNWYTPALPIFQGDWSVMLPRNDFQKWFYALFFRLALPYNVDIIDIPKIIFSPLNLTILFRLIDQLRSLHYPSHWMSEILLNIIENKVVTNCRPPRISPNPVSALKQQHKTRSLCTVPFSHEMATLTRLFIPLLPFTLKSSAIPAQSDIFRYTFPLPSFMSDQEWPSNLTLVFWSHTCLEDLGDLGFKSFAIDIRPFLDPTWGDEMDSKFKGSKFDAFRNNGLVVWSTVEWDIEAREASAWMPSALVDKMIREIDWTCGLFRTDTWERCWALPCMVIDARKGEAWRDDITSAADRQLVDFAKQVLDLESQE
;
A
#
# COMPACT_ATOMS: atom_id res chain seq x y z
N MET A 1 21.98 67.66 -30.58
CA MET A 1 22.21 66.33 -29.95
C MET A 1 21.18 65.96 -28.88
N SER A 2 20.53 66.90 -28.14
CA SER A 2 19.56 66.53 -27.08
C SER A 2 18.20 65.98 -27.57
N ALA A 3 17.77 66.29 -28.80
CA ALA A 3 16.51 65.75 -29.35
C ALA A 3 16.63 64.30 -29.88
N ALA A 4 17.86 63.79 -30.05
CA ALA A 4 18.11 62.41 -30.48
C ALA A 4 18.07 61.44 -29.29
N SER A 5 18.70 61.79 -28.15
CA SER A 5 18.69 60.94 -26.94
C SER A 5 17.31 60.82 -26.29
N GLY A 6 16.46 61.85 -26.38
CA GLY A 6 15.07 61.80 -25.88
C GLY A 6 14.13 60.91 -26.71
N LYS A 7 14.41 60.71 -28.00
CA LYS A 7 13.65 59.79 -28.87
C LYS A 7 14.12 58.34 -28.71
N GLU A 8 15.41 58.15 -28.52
CA GLU A 8 16.03 56.84 -28.27
C GLU A 8 15.52 56.24 -26.95
N ASN A 9 15.44 57.05 -25.89
CA ASN A 9 14.90 56.64 -24.58
C ASN A 9 13.39 56.29 -24.63
N ALA A 10 12.58 57.02 -25.42
CA ALA A 10 11.16 56.72 -25.58
C ALA A 10 10.90 55.43 -26.40
N ALA A 11 11.74 55.15 -27.40
CA ALA A 11 11.67 53.91 -28.18
C ALA A 11 12.06 52.68 -27.33
N THR A 12 13.08 52.82 -26.48
CA THR A 12 13.48 51.77 -25.53
C THR A 12 12.36 51.48 -24.53
N VAL A 13 11.78 52.51 -23.91
CA VAL A 13 10.64 52.34 -22.98
C VAL A 13 9.46 51.64 -23.66
N ALA A 14 9.10 52.04 -24.89
CA ALA A 14 8.03 51.38 -25.64
C ALA A 14 8.35 49.90 -25.97
N ALA A 15 9.61 49.58 -26.26
CA ALA A 15 10.06 48.22 -26.51
C ALA A 15 10.00 47.34 -25.24
N VAL A 16 10.43 47.88 -24.09
CA VAL A 16 10.32 47.21 -22.78
C VAL A 16 8.86 46.97 -22.41
N GLU A 17 7.98 47.97 -22.59
CA GLU A 17 6.55 47.81 -22.32
C GLU A 17 5.90 46.75 -23.21
N LYS A 18 6.23 46.75 -24.51
CA LYS A 18 5.75 45.72 -25.43
C LYS A 18 6.15 44.31 -25.00
N LEU A 19 7.43 44.08 -24.70
CA LEU A 19 7.92 42.76 -24.26
C LEU A 19 7.32 42.34 -22.92
N ASN A 20 7.16 43.29 -22.00
CA ASN A 20 6.48 43.05 -20.72
C ASN A 20 5.01 42.66 -20.92
N ASP A 21 4.30 43.31 -21.84
CA ASP A 21 2.91 42.99 -22.15
C ASP A 21 2.76 41.64 -22.86
N GLU A 22 3.68 41.30 -23.78
CA GLU A 22 3.80 39.95 -24.34
C GLU A 22 4.00 38.91 -23.22
N GLY A 23 4.89 39.21 -22.26
CA GLY A 23 5.09 38.39 -21.06
C GLY A 23 3.83 38.25 -20.20
N ASN A 24 3.07 39.33 -19.98
CA ASN A 24 1.82 39.31 -19.22
C ASN A 24 0.75 38.46 -19.91
N VAL A 25 0.67 38.48 -21.23
CA VAL A 25 -0.24 37.64 -22.01
C VAL A 25 0.11 36.16 -21.80
N LEU A 26 1.40 35.81 -21.93
CA LEU A 26 1.89 34.44 -21.70
C LEU A 26 1.68 33.99 -20.25
N TYR A 27 1.89 34.88 -19.28
CA TYR A 27 1.64 34.61 -17.88
C TYR A 27 0.16 34.28 -17.64
N LYS A 28 -0.75 35.10 -18.17
CA LYS A 28 -2.20 34.89 -18.05
C LYS A 28 -2.67 33.62 -18.78
N SER A 29 -1.97 33.19 -19.83
CA SER A 29 -2.25 31.94 -20.54
C SER A 29 -1.57 30.72 -19.91
N GLY A 30 -0.90 30.85 -18.76
CA GLY A 30 -0.22 29.75 -18.07
C GLY A 30 1.14 29.33 -18.67
N LYS A 31 1.62 30.04 -19.70
CA LYS A 31 2.91 29.77 -20.37
C LYS A 31 4.06 30.44 -19.61
N LEU A 32 4.25 30.04 -18.36
CA LEU A 32 5.12 30.75 -17.41
C LEU A 32 6.60 30.77 -17.83
N LEU A 33 7.13 29.69 -18.43
CA LEU A 33 8.52 29.69 -18.93
C LEU A 33 8.72 30.64 -20.11
N GLU A 34 7.75 30.69 -21.04
CA GLU A 34 7.78 31.65 -22.14
C GLU A 34 7.66 33.09 -21.61
N ALA A 35 6.83 33.30 -20.59
CA ALA A 35 6.71 34.58 -19.90
C ALA A 35 8.04 35.01 -19.26
N VAL A 36 8.75 34.09 -18.57
CA VAL A 36 10.09 34.37 -18.03
C VAL A 36 11.05 34.83 -19.13
N LYS A 37 11.09 34.13 -20.27
CA LYS A 37 11.94 34.52 -21.40
C LYS A 37 11.61 35.94 -21.87
N LYS A 38 10.32 36.27 -21.99
CA LYS A 38 9.88 37.61 -22.40
C LYS A 38 10.23 38.70 -21.40
N TYR A 39 10.12 38.44 -20.11
CA TYR A 39 10.56 39.39 -19.09
C TYR A 39 12.09 39.56 -19.09
N GLN A 40 12.85 38.49 -19.34
CA GLN A 40 14.31 38.58 -19.50
C GLN A 40 14.70 39.38 -20.74
N GLU A 41 14.04 39.17 -21.88
CA GLU A 41 14.21 39.98 -23.10
C GLU A 41 13.93 41.46 -22.78
N ALA A 42 12.84 41.76 -22.05
CA ALA A 42 12.51 43.11 -21.64
C ALA A 42 13.60 43.73 -20.74
N MET A 43 14.18 42.96 -19.82
CA MET A 43 15.27 43.42 -18.94
C MET A 43 16.59 43.66 -19.69
N VAL A 44 16.89 42.89 -20.74
CA VAL A 44 18.09 43.10 -21.58
C VAL A 44 17.98 44.35 -22.43
N VAL A 45 16.77 44.67 -22.93
CA VAL A 45 16.51 45.93 -23.65
C VAL A 45 16.61 47.14 -22.71
N ASP A 46 16.51 46.91 -21.41
CA ASP A 46 16.49 47.92 -20.35
C ASP A 46 17.88 48.33 -19.83
N ASP A 47 18.95 48.09 -20.60
CA ASP A 47 20.37 48.10 -20.22
C ASP A 47 20.91 49.40 -19.56
N ASP A 48 20.08 50.44 -19.38
CA ASP A 48 20.43 51.71 -18.70
C ASP A 48 19.22 52.52 -18.14
N ALA A 49 18.02 51.94 -18.02
CA ALA A 49 16.83 52.74 -17.68
C ALA A 49 16.61 52.90 -16.16
N GLY A 50 16.30 54.13 -15.76
CA GLY A 50 15.97 54.48 -14.38
C GLY A 50 14.70 53.80 -13.82
N PRO A 51 14.32 54.11 -12.57
CA PRO A 51 13.39 53.32 -11.75
C PRO A 51 11.95 53.13 -12.29
N CYS A 52 11.56 53.74 -13.41
CA CYS A 52 10.27 53.56 -14.07
C CYS A 52 10.11 52.22 -14.83
N THR A 53 11.19 51.48 -15.10
CA THR A 53 11.16 50.24 -15.89
C THR A 53 11.17 48.94 -15.08
N LEU A 54 11.08 48.99 -13.74
CA LEU A 54 11.03 47.80 -12.86
C LEU A 54 9.80 46.87 -13.03
N LYS A 55 8.93 47.11 -14.03
CA LYS A 55 7.76 46.26 -14.32
C LYS A 55 8.15 44.81 -14.67
N PRO A 56 9.08 44.53 -15.60
CA PRO A 56 9.48 43.16 -15.94
C PRO A 56 10.11 42.46 -14.75
N CYS A 57 10.93 43.15 -13.96
CA CYS A 57 11.53 42.59 -12.73
C CYS A 57 10.45 42.12 -11.75
N ARG A 58 9.47 42.97 -11.44
CA ARG A 58 8.36 42.62 -10.54
C ARG A 58 7.51 41.48 -11.09
N ASN A 59 7.20 41.49 -12.39
CA ASN A 59 6.44 40.44 -13.04
C ASN A 59 7.21 39.10 -13.07
N MET A 60 8.53 39.14 -13.25
CA MET A 60 9.40 37.97 -13.17
C MET A 60 9.43 37.38 -11.76
N THR A 61 9.48 38.21 -10.69
CA THR A 61 9.36 37.69 -9.31
C THR A 61 8.03 36.95 -9.08
N ALA A 62 6.92 37.51 -9.59
CA ALA A 62 5.62 36.85 -9.50
C ALA A 62 5.59 35.53 -10.29
N THR A 63 6.22 35.52 -11.47
CA THR A 63 6.34 34.32 -12.30
C THR A 63 7.19 33.24 -11.64
N TYR A 64 8.31 33.58 -11.00
CA TYR A 64 9.09 32.62 -10.22
C TYR A 64 8.31 32.03 -9.05
N PHE A 65 7.46 32.83 -8.39
CA PHE A 65 6.58 32.32 -7.33
C PHE A 65 5.58 31.29 -7.87
N GLU A 66 4.89 31.61 -8.97
CA GLU A 66 3.94 30.68 -9.60
C GLU A 66 4.64 29.41 -10.08
N LEU A 67 5.86 29.53 -10.64
CA LEU A 67 6.75 28.42 -11.02
C LEU A 67 7.20 27.53 -9.85
N GLY A 68 6.89 27.87 -8.60
CA GLY A 68 7.41 27.18 -7.42
C GLY A 68 8.93 27.36 -7.21
N ARG A 69 9.55 28.32 -7.92
CA ARG A 69 10.97 28.68 -7.80
C ARG A 69 11.15 29.69 -6.66
N TYR A 70 10.82 29.26 -5.44
CA TYR A 70 10.71 30.15 -4.28
C TYR A 70 12.03 30.82 -3.89
N THR A 71 13.17 30.11 -4.00
CA THR A 71 14.49 30.68 -3.73
C THR A 71 14.82 31.81 -4.70
N SER A 72 14.68 31.56 -6.01
CA SER A 72 14.89 32.58 -7.04
C SER A 72 13.91 33.75 -6.91
N CYS A 73 12.66 33.46 -6.56
CA CYS A 73 11.64 34.47 -6.26
C CYS A 73 12.08 35.37 -5.09
N ARG A 74 12.52 34.78 -3.97
CA ARG A 74 12.96 35.52 -2.78
C ARG A 74 14.14 36.45 -3.11
N GLU A 75 15.22 35.89 -3.63
CA GLU A 75 16.46 36.64 -3.90
C GLU A 75 16.23 37.79 -4.89
N MET A 76 15.46 37.54 -5.95
CA MET A 76 15.13 38.59 -6.91
C MET A 76 14.20 39.64 -6.29
N THR A 77 13.23 39.23 -5.48
CA THR A 77 12.31 40.18 -4.82
C THR A 77 13.05 41.06 -3.82
N GLU A 78 14.02 40.54 -3.08
CA GLU A 78 14.87 41.30 -2.15
C GLU A 78 15.68 42.37 -2.88
N ARG A 79 16.33 42.01 -4.00
CA ARG A 79 17.03 42.99 -4.85
C ARG A 79 16.10 44.07 -5.38
N VAL A 80 14.89 43.70 -5.83
CA VAL A 80 13.90 44.68 -6.31
C VAL A 80 13.44 45.62 -5.18
N ILE A 81 13.31 45.11 -3.95
CA ILE A 81 12.99 45.93 -2.77
C ILE A 81 14.09 46.95 -2.48
N GLU A 82 15.36 46.55 -2.56
CA GLU A 82 16.51 47.45 -2.35
C GLU A 82 16.51 48.59 -3.37
N ILE A 83 16.35 48.28 -4.67
CA ILE A 83 16.29 49.28 -5.73
C ILE A 83 15.12 50.26 -5.51
N ILE A 84 13.93 49.77 -5.12
CA ILE A 84 12.76 50.65 -4.86
C ILE A 84 13.00 51.51 -3.62
N LYS A 85 13.62 50.99 -2.56
CA LYS A 85 13.93 51.78 -1.36
C LYS A 85 14.91 52.91 -1.65
N GLU A 86 15.88 52.67 -2.54
CA GLU A 86 16.88 53.67 -2.92
C GLU A 86 16.31 54.75 -3.84
N ASN A 87 15.41 54.37 -4.76
CA ASN A 87 14.98 55.25 -5.86
C ASN A 87 13.54 55.78 -5.73
N MET A 88 12.66 55.09 -5.01
CA MET A 88 11.21 55.37 -4.88
C MET A 88 10.66 54.97 -3.48
N PRO A 89 11.24 55.46 -2.37
CA PRO A 89 10.88 55.01 -1.01
C PRO A 89 9.42 55.31 -0.59
N GLU A 90 8.75 56.24 -1.27
CA GLU A 90 7.35 56.63 -1.04
C GLU A 90 6.33 55.55 -1.46
N ASP A 91 6.73 54.59 -2.30
CA ASP A 91 5.87 53.54 -2.86
C ASP A 91 5.59 52.38 -1.87
N LYS A 92 5.10 52.73 -0.68
CA LYS A 92 4.85 51.83 0.45
C LYS A 92 3.94 50.64 0.11
N VAL A 93 2.99 50.83 -0.81
CA VAL A 93 2.06 49.76 -1.25
C VAL A 93 2.80 48.67 -2.04
N ILE A 94 3.72 49.07 -2.91
CA ILE A 94 4.53 48.12 -3.70
C ILE A 94 5.51 47.41 -2.78
N LEU A 95 6.19 48.15 -1.89
CA LEU A 95 7.10 47.57 -0.90
C LEU A 95 6.39 46.54 0.00
N ALA A 96 5.17 46.84 0.45
CA ALA A 96 4.37 45.89 1.23
C ALA A 96 4.02 44.62 0.44
N LYS A 97 3.62 44.74 -0.84
CA LYS A 97 3.33 43.58 -1.71
C LYS A 97 4.58 42.72 -1.95
N LEU A 98 5.73 43.34 -2.17
CA LEU A 98 7.00 42.62 -2.37
C LEU A 98 7.45 41.95 -1.07
N ALA A 99 7.36 42.63 0.07
CA ALA A 99 7.64 42.04 1.37
C ALA A 99 6.73 40.83 1.67
N GLN A 100 5.44 40.91 1.32
CA GLN A 100 4.53 39.77 1.42
C GLN A 100 4.96 38.61 0.52
N ARG A 101 5.44 38.88 -0.70
CA ARG A 101 5.95 37.84 -1.61
C ARG A 101 7.23 37.17 -1.06
N VAL A 102 8.14 37.94 -0.45
CA VAL A 102 9.32 37.40 0.25
C VAL A 102 8.86 36.47 1.38
N GLN A 103 7.96 36.95 2.25
CA GLN A 103 7.43 36.15 3.36
C GLN A 103 6.76 34.86 2.89
N ARG A 104 5.91 34.93 1.86
CA ARG A 104 5.30 33.74 1.26
C ARG A 104 6.33 32.83 0.63
N SER A 105 7.38 33.34 0.00
CA SER A 105 8.44 32.51 -0.57
C SER A 105 9.16 31.72 0.52
N ILE A 106 9.49 32.37 1.66
CA ILE A 106 10.10 31.72 2.83
C ILE A 106 9.21 30.58 3.36
N GLU A 107 7.90 30.82 3.46
CA GLU A 107 6.93 29.82 3.92
C GLU A 107 6.85 28.57 3.02
N HIS A 108 7.27 28.66 1.76
CA HIS A 108 7.21 27.54 0.81
C HIS A 108 8.60 26.97 0.47
N ILE A 109 9.64 27.43 1.15
CA ILE A 109 10.98 26.83 1.11
C ILE A 109 11.09 25.86 2.30
N PRO A 110 11.42 24.58 2.09
CA PRO A 110 11.70 23.65 3.18
C PRO A 110 12.80 24.18 4.10
N GLN A 111 12.54 24.24 5.41
CA GLN A 111 13.48 24.80 6.40
C GLN A 111 14.16 23.73 7.27
N VAL A 112 13.81 22.45 7.07
CA VAL A 112 14.17 21.34 7.97
C VAL A 112 15.28 20.49 7.34
N SER A 113 16.25 20.10 8.16
CA SER A 113 17.37 19.24 7.73
C SER A 113 16.90 17.81 7.40
N GLU A 114 17.64 17.08 6.57
CA GLU A 114 17.31 15.67 6.28
C GLU A 114 17.32 14.80 7.54
N GLN A 115 18.23 15.07 8.50
CA GLN A 115 18.28 14.34 9.76
C GLN A 115 16.99 14.52 10.59
N GLU A 116 16.44 15.73 10.65
CA GLU A 116 15.17 16.00 11.33
C GLU A 116 13.99 15.36 10.60
N LYS A 117 14.00 15.34 9.26
CA LYS A 117 13.00 14.61 8.47
C LYS A 117 13.04 13.12 8.78
N LEU A 118 14.21 12.50 8.81
CA LEU A 118 14.36 11.08 9.14
C LEU A 118 13.84 10.76 10.55
N LYS A 119 14.21 11.56 11.56
CA LYS A 119 13.67 11.42 12.93
C LYS A 119 12.15 11.52 12.94
N ARG A 120 11.59 12.49 12.19
CA ARG A 120 10.14 12.67 12.12
C ARG A 120 9.44 11.50 11.41
N ARG A 121 9.99 10.99 10.32
CA ARG A 121 9.47 9.79 9.62
C ARG A 121 9.44 8.59 10.55
N LEU A 122 10.50 8.34 11.30
CA LEU A 122 10.57 7.25 12.27
C LEU A 122 9.50 7.41 13.36
N LYS A 123 9.38 8.60 13.96
CA LYS A 123 8.35 8.88 14.97
C LYS A 123 6.93 8.69 14.43
N ILE A 124 6.66 9.16 13.21
CA ILE A 124 5.35 8.95 12.55
C ILE A 124 5.09 7.47 12.31
N SER A 125 6.06 6.72 11.77
CA SER A 125 5.92 5.29 11.51
C SER A 125 5.69 4.48 12.79
N ALA A 126 6.27 4.92 13.92
CA ALA A 126 6.12 4.25 15.21
C ALA A 126 4.82 4.60 15.95
N SER A 127 4.25 5.78 15.70
CA SER A 127 3.19 6.36 16.54
C SER A 127 1.86 6.61 15.83
N LEU A 128 1.81 6.55 14.49
CA LEU A 128 0.59 6.74 13.72
C LEU A 128 0.28 5.50 12.89
N PRO A 129 -0.95 4.94 12.98
CA PRO A 129 -1.34 3.83 12.14
C PRO A 129 -1.39 4.27 10.67
N ARG A 130 -0.95 3.38 9.78
CA ARG A 130 -0.97 3.61 8.32
C ARG A 130 -2.35 3.36 7.72
N TYR A 131 -3.03 2.36 8.24
CA TYR A 131 -4.38 1.98 7.84
C TYR A 131 -5.38 2.40 8.92
N ARG A 132 -6.67 2.42 8.57
CA ARG A 132 -7.76 2.48 9.53
C ARG A 132 -7.71 1.22 10.40
N ALA A 133 -8.07 1.36 11.66
CA ALA A 133 -8.28 0.21 12.53
C ALA A 133 -9.30 -0.75 11.90
N SER A 134 -9.13 -2.04 12.15
CA SER A 134 -10.00 -3.09 11.64
C SER A 134 -10.54 -3.94 12.78
N MET A 135 -11.71 -4.52 12.58
CA MET A 135 -12.22 -5.58 13.44
C MET A 135 -11.46 -6.91 13.33
N TYR A 136 -10.63 -7.03 12.30
CA TYR A 136 -9.87 -8.23 12.01
C TYR A 136 -8.42 -8.00 12.38
N THR A 137 -7.89 -8.90 13.22
CA THR A 137 -6.45 -8.92 13.58
C THR A 137 -5.64 -9.78 12.61
N THR A 138 -6.32 -10.57 11.78
CA THR A 138 -5.74 -11.46 10.78
C THR A 138 -6.27 -11.09 9.39
N MET A 139 -5.42 -11.21 8.37
CA MET A 139 -5.81 -11.00 6.98
C MET A 139 -6.37 -12.29 6.37
N ASP A 140 -6.93 -12.19 5.16
CA ASP A 140 -7.35 -13.36 4.38
C ASP A 140 -6.18 -14.35 4.27
N TYR A 141 -6.44 -15.61 4.62
CA TYR A 141 -5.45 -16.67 4.60
C TYR A 141 -5.72 -17.62 3.44
N PHE A 142 -4.73 -17.79 2.56
CA PHE A 142 -4.71 -18.84 1.55
C PHE A 142 -3.43 -19.65 1.71
N THR A 143 -3.60 -20.94 2.00
CA THR A 143 -2.49 -21.87 2.22
C THR A 143 -1.74 -22.21 0.94
N VAL A 144 -2.48 -22.24 -0.17
CA VAL A 144 -2.03 -22.62 -1.50
C VAL A 144 -2.54 -21.53 -2.44
N GLY A 145 -1.64 -20.98 -3.25
CA GLY A 145 -2.01 -19.97 -4.22
C GLY A 145 -2.99 -20.50 -5.27
N HIS A 146 -3.72 -19.59 -5.90
CA HIS A 146 -4.66 -19.92 -6.98
C HIS A 146 -4.15 -19.50 -8.36
N ASP A 147 -3.00 -18.82 -8.43
CA ASP A 147 -2.49 -18.20 -9.66
C ASP A 147 -1.84 -19.21 -10.61
N ILE A 148 -1.81 -18.88 -11.90
CA ILE A 148 -0.96 -19.61 -12.84
C ILE A 148 0.50 -19.29 -12.50
N ALA A 149 1.35 -20.31 -12.41
CA ALA A 149 2.77 -20.10 -12.13
C ALA A 149 3.47 -19.49 -13.34
N GLU A 150 3.80 -18.20 -13.22
CA GLU A 150 4.39 -17.39 -14.28
C GLU A 150 5.72 -16.76 -13.87
N SER A 151 6.63 -16.64 -14.83
CA SER A 151 7.90 -15.95 -14.67
C SER A 151 7.68 -14.44 -14.60
N VAL A 152 8.28 -13.79 -13.59
CA VAL A 152 8.35 -12.32 -13.48
C VAL A 152 9.38 -11.75 -14.47
N PHE A 153 10.29 -12.59 -14.98
CA PHE A 153 11.25 -12.22 -16.01
C PHE A 153 10.56 -12.17 -17.38
N ASN A 154 10.01 -11.01 -17.75
CA ASN A 154 9.31 -10.81 -19.02
C ASN A 154 10.25 -10.30 -20.15
N ASP A 155 9.71 -10.14 -21.36
CA ASP A 155 10.46 -9.80 -22.58
C ASP A 155 11.06 -8.38 -22.55
N LEU A 156 10.52 -7.45 -21.77
CA LEU A 156 10.95 -6.04 -21.76
C LEU A 156 12.37 -5.86 -21.19
N PRO A 157 12.71 -6.39 -20.00
CA PRO A 157 14.09 -6.48 -19.50
C PRO A 157 15.07 -7.17 -20.45
N GLN A 158 14.59 -8.04 -21.34
CA GLN A 158 15.43 -8.76 -22.31
C GLN A 158 15.78 -7.89 -23.52
N ASN A 159 14.88 -6.98 -23.91
CA ASN A 159 14.98 -6.17 -25.13
C ASN A 159 15.60 -4.78 -24.93
N PHE A 160 15.72 -4.30 -23.69
CA PHE A 160 16.35 -3.00 -23.38
C PHE A 160 17.72 -3.22 -22.71
N PRO A 161 18.84 -3.03 -23.44
CA PRO A 161 20.17 -3.20 -22.89
C PRO A 161 20.44 -2.19 -21.76
N ARG A 162 20.96 -2.69 -20.64
CA ARG A 162 21.28 -1.91 -19.44
C ARG A 162 22.75 -1.49 -19.44
N GLU A 163 23.05 -0.33 -18.86
CA GLU A 163 24.44 0.13 -18.68
C GLU A 163 25.23 -0.78 -17.72
N ASP A 164 24.60 -1.25 -16.63
CA ASP A 164 25.14 -2.28 -15.74
C ASP A 164 24.28 -3.54 -15.75
N ASP A 165 24.73 -4.53 -16.51
CA ASP A 165 24.01 -5.79 -16.68
C ASP A 165 24.49 -6.90 -15.72
N LYS A 166 25.31 -6.58 -14.71
CA LYS A 166 25.93 -7.58 -13.83
C LYS A 166 24.98 -8.17 -12.80
N THR A 167 24.00 -7.38 -12.34
CA THR A 167 23.07 -7.76 -11.28
C THR A 167 21.64 -7.42 -11.66
N MET A 168 20.71 -8.34 -11.42
CA MET A 168 19.28 -8.11 -11.56
C MET A 168 18.57 -8.38 -10.24
N SER A 169 17.69 -7.47 -9.87
CA SER A 169 17.05 -7.38 -8.57
C SER A 169 15.53 -7.47 -8.69
N PHE A 170 14.94 -8.31 -7.86
CA PHE A 170 13.52 -8.61 -7.83
C PHE A 170 12.95 -8.35 -6.44
N PHE A 171 11.77 -7.76 -6.37
CA PHE A 171 10.97 -7.67 -5.16
C PHE A 171 9.67 -8.45 -5.38
N LEU A 172 9.48 -9.54 -4.65
CA LEU A 172 8.29 -10.38 -4.69
C LEU A 172 7.49 -10.11 -3.40
N GLY A 173 6.56 -9.17 -3.47
CA GLY A 173 5.62 -8.86 -2.39
C GLY A 173 4.39 -9.75 -2.48
N GLY A 174 4.03 -10.37 -1.36
CA GLY A 174 2.95 -11.37 -1.33
C GLY A 174 3.39 -12.64 -2.05
N ILE A 175 4.60 -13.11 -1.73
CA ILE A 175 5.21 -14.27 -2.39
C ILE A 175 4.37 -15.54 -2.23
N GLY A 176 3.58 -15.66 -1.16
CA GLY A 176 2.67 -16.80 -0.94
C GLY A 176 3.42 -18.12 -0.88
N ASP A 177 3.15 -19.02 -1.82
CA ASP A 177 3.82 -20.34 -1.94
C ASP A 177 4.98 -20.35 -2.95
N ALA A 178 5.48 -19.16 -3.31
CA ALA A 178 6.65 -18.95 -4.15
C ALA A 178 6.57 -19.53 -5.58
N ARG A 179 5.37 -19.87 -6.09
CA ARG A 179 5.20 -20.39 -7.47
C ARG A 179 5.83 -19.51 -8.54
N HIS A 180 5.68 -18.19 -8.42
CA HIS A 180 6.27 -17.21 -9.34
C HIS A 180 7.78 -17.12 -9.20
N PHE A 181 8.32 -17.32 -7.99
CA PHE A 181 9.77 -17.40 -7.77
C PHE A 181 10.36 -18.64 -8.47
N TYR A 182 9.74 -19.81 -8.32
CA TYR A 182 10.16 -21.03 -9.00
C TYR A 182 10.11 -20.88 -10.52
N ALA A 183 8.99 -20.39 -11.06
CA ALA A 183 8.82 -20.12 -12.49
C ALA A 183 9.90 -19.16 -13.02
N THR A 184 10.19 -18.09 -12.27
CA THR A 184 11.21 -17.10 -12.64
C THR A 184 12.61 -17.71 -12.65
N MET A 185 12.99 -18.51 -11.65
CA MET A 185 14.30 -19.18 -11.65
C MET A 185 14.49 -20.14 -12.82
N ILE A 186 13.43 -20.90 -13.16
CA ILE A 186 13.44 -21.83 -14.30
C ILE A 186 13.65 -21.08 -15.60
N ASP A 187 12.93 -19.97 -15.79
CA ASP A 187 13.00 -19.16 -17.00
C ASP A 187 14.35 -18.45 -17.13
N LEU A 188 14.89 -17.87 -16.05
CA LEU A 188 16.25 -17.31 -16.04
C LEU A 188 17.29 -18.35 -16.44
N HIS A 189 17.23 -19.54 -15.85
CA HIS A 189 18.13 -20.64 -16.20
C HIS A 189 18.00 -21.04 -17.68
N ALA A 190 16.77 -21.18 -18.17
CA ALA A 190 16.50 -21.56 -19.54
C ALA A 190 16.98 -20.48 -20.54
N SER A 191 16.77 -19.21 -20.22
CA SER A 191 17.17 -18.06 -21.02
C SER A 191 18.70 -17.93 -21.11
N GLU A 192 19.42 -18.10 -19.99
CA GLU A 192 20.88 -18.16 -19.99
C GLU A 192 21.42 -19.35 -20.80
N LYS A 193 20.79 -20.52 -20.67
CA LYS A 193 21.19 -21.73 -21.40
C LYS A 193 21.01 -21.59 -22.92
N LYS A 194 19.97 -20.87 -23.34
CA LYS A 194 19.67 -20.59 -24.75
C LYS A 194 20.48 -19.40 -25.32
N GLY A 195 21.21 -18.67 -24.48
CA GLY A 195 21.92 -17.46 -24.88
C GLY A 195 21.01 -16.27 -25.17
N ILE A 196 19.75 -16.32 -24.72
CA ILE A 196 18.77 -15.22 -24.84
C ILE A 196 19.13 -14.11 -23.83
N ALA A 197 19.49 -14.50 -22.61
CA ALA A 197 19.88 -13.60 -21.54
C ALA A 197 21.35 -13.86 -21.15
N PRO A 198 22.16 -12.82 -20.88
CA PRO A 198 23.49 -13.01 -20.31
C PRO A 198 23.41 -13.50 -18.87
N ARG A 199 24.52 -14.09 -18.40
CA ARG A 199 24.64 -14.56 -17.02
C ARG A 199 24.80 -13.40 -16.05
N ARG A 200 24.00 -13.39 -14.99
CA ARG A 200 23.98 -12.32 -13.99
C ARG A 200 24.08 -12.83 -12.56
N LYS A 201 24.27 -11.92 -11.61
CA LYS A 201 23.90 -12.11 -10.22
C LYS A 201 22.41 -11.80 -10.07
N TYR A 202 21.69 -12.63 -9.33
CA TYR A 202 20.26 -12.44 -9.07
C TYR A 202 20.04 -12.22 -7.59
N HIS A 203 19.38 -11.12 -7.25
CA HIS A 203 18.96 -10.81 -5.89
C HIS A 203 17.43 -10.75 -5.84
N PHE A 204 16.82 -11.57 -4.99
CA PHE A 204 15.38 -11.56 -4.75
C PHE A 204 15.12 -11.10 -3.32
N VAL A 205 14.14 -10.23 -3.15
CA VAL A 205 13.46 -10.03 -1.88
C VAL A 205 12.16 -10.81 -1.91
N ALA A 206 12.02 -11.79 -1.02
CA ALA A 206 10.80 -12.54 -0.76
C ALA A 206 10.09 -11.89 0.44
N ASN A 207 9.05 -11.11 0.18
CA ASN A 207 8.28 -10.42 1.20
C ASN A 207 6.87 -11.00 1.31
N ASP A 208 6.45 -11.26 2.54
CA ASP A 208 5.06 -11.59 2.87
C ASP A 208 4.74 -11.12 4.29
N LEU A 209 3.48 -10.78 4.55
CA LEU A 209 3.01 -10.56 5.92
C LEU A 209 2.85 -11.89 6.67
N ASN A 210 2.66 -12.98 5.94
CA ASN A 210 2.37 -14.30 6.48
C ASN A 210 3.67 -15.05 6.84
N LYS A 211 3.96 -15.14 8.14
CA LYS A 211 5.11 -15.89 8.67
C LYS A 211 5.02 -17.40 8.39
N CYS A 212 3.81 -17.97 8.30
CA CYS A 212 3.61 -19.39 7.99
C CYS A 212 3.99 -19.70 6.54
N ALA A 213 3.56 -18.87 5.60
CA ALA A 213 3.92 -18.98 4.18
C ALA A 213 5.45 -18.97 3.98
N LEU A 214 6.12 -17.95 4.53
CA LEU A 214 7.58 -17.84 4.45
C LEU A 214 8.32 -19.00 5.14
N THR A 215 7.81 -19.51 6.26
CA THR A 215 8.40 -20.68 6.93
C THR A 215 8.26 -21.93 6.09
N ARG A 216 7.11 -22.12 5.43
CA ARG A 216 6.89 -23.23 4.50
C ARG A 216 7.81 -23.14 3.28
N ASP A 217 7.99 -21.94 2.73
CA ASP A 217 8.94 -21.70 1.64
C ASP A 217 10.37 -22.07 2.04
N LEU A 218 10.82 -21.72 3.25
CA LEU A 218 12.14 -22.12 3.76
C LEU A 218 12.33 -23.64 3.81
N ILE A 219 11.28 -24.39 4.20
CA ILE A 219 11.30 -25.87 4.19
C ILE A 219 11.42 -26.39 2.76
N ILE A 220 10.63 -25.85 1.83
CA ILE A 220 10.65 -26.26 0.41
C ILE A 220 12.00 -25.90 -0.23
N TRP A 221 12.56 -24.73 0.04
CA TRP A 221 13.87 -24.32 -0.46
C TRP A 221 15.00 -25.20 0.06
N LYS A 222 14.90 -25.65 1.32
CA LYS A 222 15.84 -26.62 1.90
C LYS A 222 15.79 -27.94 1.14
N LEU A 223 14.59 -28.45 0.88
CA LEU A 223 14.36 -29.66 0.08
C LEU A 223 14.84 -29.51 -1.38
N LEU A 224 14.63 -28.35 -1.99
CA LEU A 224 15.09 -28.05 -3.35
C LEU A 224 16.62 -27.96 -3.45
N ASP A 225 17.29 -27.39 -2.45
CA ASP A 225 18.75 -27.34 -2.41
C ASP A 225 19.35 -28.75 -2.28
N GLU A 226 18.75 -29.61 -1.46
CA GLU A 226 19.13 -31.04 -1.38
C GLU A 226 18.89 -31.74 -2.72
N LEU A 227 17.70 -31.58 -3.31
CA LEU A 227 17.33 -32.16 -4.59
C LEU A 227 18.29 -31.71 -5.72
N SER A 228 18.81 -30.48 -5.68
CA SER A 228 19.77 -29.95 -6.67
C SER A 228 21.05 -30.79 -6.78
N THR A 229 21.38 -31.54 -5.73
CA THR A 229 22.56 -32.41 -5.66
C THR A 229 22.28 -33.88 -5.99
N LEU A 230 21.01 -34.26 -6.01
CA LEU A 230 20.56 -35.64 -6.21
C LEU A 230 20.13 -35.88 -7.67
N ALA A 231 20.11 -37.15 -8.08
CA ALA A 231 19.40 -37.54 -9.30
C ALA A 231 17.90 -37.59 -8.99
N HIS A 232 17.07 -36.94 -9.82
CA HIS A 232 15.64 -36.80 -9.56
C HIS A 232 14.86 -38.13 -9.48
N ASP A 233 15.39 -39.21 -10.08
CA ASP A 233 14.82 -40.56 -10.14
C ASP A 233 15.42 -41.53 -9.10
N SER A 234 16.46 -41.10 -8.38
CA SER A 234 17.01 -41.83 -7.23
C SER A 234 15.98 -41.91 -6.11
N ASP A 235 16.12 -42.88 -5.20
CA ASP A 235 15.19 -43.05 -4.08
C ASP A 235 15.15 -41.80 -3.18
N GLN A 236 16.31 -41.19 -2.93
CA GLN A 236 16.41 -39.95 -2.16
C GLN A 236 15.80 -38.76 -2.90
N GLY A 237 16.07 -38.62 -4.21
CA GLY A 237 15.49 -37.55 -5.03
C GLY A 237 13.97 -37.64 -5.14
N LEU A 238 13.43 -38.85 -5.29
CA LEU A 238 11.99 -39.10 -5.29
C LEU A 238 11.37 -38.86 -3.91
N MET A 239 12.05 -39.19 -2.81
CA MET A 239 11.57 -38.89 -1.46
C MET A 239 11.49 -37.38 -1.21
N ALA A 240 12.49 -36.61 -1.65
CA ALA A 240 12.47 -35.14 -1.57
C ALA A 240 11.32 -34.55 -2.40
N LEU A 241 11.16 -34.99 -3.66
CA LEU A 241 10.05 -34.56 -4.52
C LEU A 241 8.67 -34.94 -3.96
N ALA A 242 8.51 -36.15 -3.44
CA ALA A 242 7.27 -36.58 -2.81
C ALA A 242 6.95 -35.72 -1.58
N THR A 243 7.96 -35.42 -0.76
CA THR A 243 7.82 -34.56 0.41
C THR A 243 7.37 -33.16 0.01
N ILE A 244 8.02 -32.54 -0.99
CA ILE A 244 7.59 -31.24 -1.53
C ILE A 244 6.14 -31.31 -2.02
N PHE A 245 5.79 -32.30 -2.85
CA PHE A 245 4.44 -32.47 -3.38
C PHE A 245 3.36 -32.52 -2.28
N PHE A 246 3.60 -33.33 -1.24
CA PHE A 246 2.67 -33.48 -0.13
C PHE A 246 2.54 -32.22 0.74
N ILE A 247 3.66 -31.52 1.00
CA ILE A 247 3.65 -30.23 1.69
C ILE A 247 2.88 -29.19 0.87
N TYR A 248 3.04 -29.24 -0.45
CA TYR A 248 2.54 -28.21 -1.34
C TYR A 248 1.03 -28.32 -1.60
N GLU A 249 0.53 -29.54 -1.79
CA GLU A 249 -0.84 -29.79 -2.30
C GLU A 249 -1.77 -30.52 -1.32
N SER A 250 -1.30 -30.99 -0.15
CA SER A 250 -2.08 -31.94 0.66
C SER A 250 -2.29 -31.56 2.12
N TYR A 251 -3.54 -31.67 2.59
CA TYR A 251 -3.89 -31.61 4.01
C TYR A 251 -3.56 -32.90 4.78
N LEU A 252 -3.45 -34.04 4.10
CA LEU A 252 -3.10 -35.32 4.72
C LEU A 252 -1.83 -35.87 4.09
N ILE A 253 -0.90 -36.32 4.92
CA ILE A 253 0.37 -36.87 4.48
C ILE A 253 0.63 -38.26 5.08
N PRO A 254 1.32 -39.15 4.36
CA PRO A 254 1.77 -40.42 4.91
C PRO A 254 2.72 -40.19 6.10
N LYS A 255 2.69 -41.09 7.09
CA LYS A 255 3.59 -41.02 8.26
C LYS A 255 5.07 -40.92 7.91
N TYR A 256 5.54 -41.66 6.91
CA TYR A 256 6.94 -41.62 6.47
C TYR A 256 7.33 -40.25 5.85
N ILE A 257 6.39 -39.57 5.18
CA ILE A 257 6.59 -38.20 4.67
C ILE A 257 6.63 -37.21 5.84
N HIS A 258 5.73 -37.36 6.81
CA HIS A 258 5.73 -36.53 8.00
C HIS A 258 7.00 -36.69 8.84
N GLU A 259 7.53 -37.90 8.98
CA GLU A 259 8.81 -38.14 9.64
C GLU A 259 9.96 -37.40 8.95
N ASN A 260 10.00 -37.43 7.61
CA ASN A 260 10.99 -36.69 6.82
C ASN A 260 10.82 -35.16 6.97
N LEU A 261 9.58 -34.66 6.85
CA LEU A 261 9.23 -33.26 7.06
C LEU A 261 9.64 -32.79 8.45
N ARG A 262 9.35 -33.58 9.50
CA ARG A 262 9.74 -33.29 10.88
C ARG A 262 11.25 -33.16 11.02
N ALA A 263 12.02 -34.10 10.48
CA ALA A 263 13.48 -34.04 10.54
C ALA A 263 14.04 -32.77 9.89
N ILE A 264 13.44 -32.32 8.77
CA ILE A 264 13.83 -31.07 8.10
C ILE A 264 13.47 -29.85 8.96
N MET A 265 12.26 -29.81 9.50
CA MET A 265 11.83 -28.71 10.39
C MET A 265 12.72 -28.61 11.63
N GLU A 266 13.06 -29.72 12.26
CA GLU A 266 13.97 -29.78 13.41
C GLU A 266 15.38 -29.31 13.02
N ASN A 267 15.88 -29.69 11.84
CA ASN A 267 17.17 -29.22 11.34
C ASN A 267 17.18 -27.69 11.15
N ILE A 268 16.15 -27.15 10.49
CA ILE A 268 16.01 -25.70 10.29
C ILE A 268 15.92 -24.99 11.64
N LEU A 269 15.08 -25.50 12.55
CA LEU A 269 14.89 -24.92 13.88
C LEU A 269 16.22 -24.80 14.64
N VAL A 270 17.04 -25.86 14.67
CA VAL A 270 18.35 -25.85 15.34
C VAL A 270 19.31 -24.82 14.74
N ILE A 271 19.25 -24.60 13.42
CA ILE A 271 20.08 -23.59 12.73
C ILE A 271 19.59 -22.18 13.08
N LEU A 272 18.28 -21.94 13.03
CA LEU A 272 17.69 -20.65 13.35
C LEU A 272 17.90 -20.25 14.81
N GLU A 273 17.84 -21.20 15.75
CA GLU A 273 18.11 -20.95 17.17
C GLU A 273 19.57 -20.53 17.43
N LYS A 274 20.49 -20.80 16.51
CA LYS A 274 21.88 -20.30 16.53
C LYS A 274 22.05 -18.94 15.86
N GLY A 275 21.00 -18.41 15.23
CA GLY A 275 21.05 -17.18 14.44
C GLY A 275 21.66 -17.34 13.04
N ASP A 276 21.83 -18.58 12.58
CA ASP A 276 22.39 -18.90 11.26
C ASP A 276 21.28 -19.04 10.20
N SER A 277 21.65 -18.94 8.92
CA SER A 277 20.75 -19.23 7.80
C SER A 277 20.80 -20.71 7.42
N PRO A 278 19.65 -21.38 7.17
CA PRO A 278 19.61 -22.79 6.77
C PRO A 278 20.19 -23.05 5.38
N LEU A 279 20.37 -22.00 4.57
CA LEU A 279 20.80 -22.08 3.18
C LEU A 279 21.83 -20.98 2.87
N PRO A 280 22.91 -21.29 2.14
CA PRO A 280 23.99 -20.32 1.88
C PRO A 280 23.59 -19.20 0.92
N TRP A 281 22.51 -19.38 0.16
CA TRP A 281 21.97 -18.40 -0.78
C TRP A 281 20.73 -17.66 -0.23
N VAL A 282 20.35 -17.91 1.03
CA VAL A 282 19.22 -17.26 1.71
C VAL A 282 19.73 -16.41 2.87
N SER A 283 19.18 -15.20 3.04
CA SER A 283 19.37 -14.38 4.23
C SER A 283 18.03 -14.11 4.91
N LEU A 284 18.00 -14.28 6.22
CA LEU A 284 16.82 -14.00 7.06
C LEU A 284 17.11 -12.74 7.87
N HIS A 285 16.13 -11.85 7.91
CA HIS A 285 16.28 -10.65 8.73
C HIS A 285 16.17 -11.00 10.23
N ALA A 286 17.07 -10.48 11.05
CA ALA A 286 17.20 -10.85 12.46
C ALA A 286 15.90 -10.65 13.27
N HIS A 287 15.14 -9.58 12.98
CA HIS A 287 13.85 -9.32 13.61
C HIS A 287 12.78 -10.39 13.30
N ASP A 288 12.90 -11.11 12.18
CA ASP A 288 11.89 -12.08 11.73
C ASP A 288 12.21 -13.52 12.15
N ILE A 289 13.47 -13.84 12.49
CA ILE A 289 13.89 -15.19 12.94
C ILE A 289 12.99 -15.74 14.07
N PRO A 290 12.65 -14.96 15.12
CA PRO A 290 11.76 -15.45 16.17
C PRO A 290 10.37 -15.88 15.67
N LYS A 291 9.85 -15.24 14.61
CA LYS A 291 8.54 -15.57 14.01
C LYS A 291 8.60 -16.95 13.35
N TYR A 292 9.68 -17.24 12.62
CA TYR A 292 9.87 -18.56 11.98
C TYR A 292 10.08 -19.66 13.01
N ILE A 293 10.81 -19.38 14.09
CA ILE A 293 10.98 -20.30 15.22
C ILE A 293 9.63 -20.61 15.88
N GLU A 294 8.77 -19.61 16.09
CA GLU A 294 7.41 -19.80 16.64
C GLU A 294 6.61 -20.78 15.78
N VAL A 295 6.59 -20.57 14.47
CA VAL A 295 5.86 -21.43 13.52
C VAL A 295 6.42 -22.84 13.53
N LEU A 296 7.74 -23.02 13.43
CA LEU A 296 8.38 -24.35 13.44
C LEU A 296 8.09 -25.11 14.74
N LYS A 297 8.22 -24.45 15.90
CA LYS A 297 7.89 -25.08 17.20
C LYS A 297 6.43 -25.51 17.25
N HIS A 298 5.53 -24.69 16.72
CA HIS A 298 4.12 -25.04 16.65
C HIS A 298 3.87 -26.23 15.70
N TRP A 299 4.47 -26.28 14.52
CA TRP A 299 4.29 -27.39 13.59
C TRP A 299 4.94 -28.70 14.05
N ILE A 300 6.05 -28.63 14.79
CA ILE A 300 6.75 -29.82 15.34
C ILE A 300 6.00 -30.38 16.57
N CYS A 301 5.66 -29.52 17.52
CA CYS A 301 5.17 -29.92 18.85
C CYS A 301 3.68 -29.66 19.08
N GLY A 302 3.01 -29.01 18.13
CA GLY A 302 1.61 -28.60 18.27
C GLY A 302 0.68 -29.79 18.47
N ASP A 303 -0.34 -29.54 19.29
CA ASP A 303 -1.44 -30.47 19.44
C ASP A 303 -2.47 -30.23 18.33
N PHE A 304 -2.63 -31.23 17.47
CA PHE A 304 -3.56 -31.24 16.34
C PHE A 304 -4.76 -32.15 16.60
N GLU A 305 -5.18 -32.33 17.86
CA GLU A 305 -6.37 -33.10 18.25
C GLU A 305 -7.65 -32.70 17.48
N ASN A 306 -7.77 -31.43 17.09
CA ASN A 306 -8.87 -30.95 16.25
C ASN A 306 -8.76 -31.34 14.76
N PHE A 307 -7.59 -31.84 14.34
CA PHE A 307 -7.28 -32.24 12.96
C PHE A 307 -6.95 -33.74 12.87
N THR A 308 -7.71 -34.58 13.58
CA THR A 308 -7.63 -36.04 13.33
C THR A 308 -7.88 -36.34 11.85
N THR A 309 -7.27 -37.41 11.33
CA THR A 309 -7.43 -37.83 9.92
C THR A 309 -8.91 -37.93 9.52
N SER A 310 -9.77 -38.44 10.40
CA SER A 310 -11.22 -38.50 10.16
C SER A 310 -11.89 -37.14 9.99
N LYS A 311 -11.53 -36.16 10.82
CA LYS A 311 -12.08 -34.79 10.74
C LYS A 311 -11.62 -34.09 9.47
N VAL A 312 -10.34 -34.19 9.13
CA VAL A 312 -9.78 -33.62 7.89
C VAL A 312 -10.44 -34.25 6.65
N MET A 313 -10.57 -35.58 6.61
CA MET A 313 -11.29 -36.28 5.53
C MET A 313 -12.73 -35.78 5.38
N GLN A 314 -13.43 -35.57 6.51
CA GLN A 314 -14.79 -35.04 6.50
C GLN A 314 -14.84 -33.60 5.99
N GLY A 315 -13.93 -32.74 6.44
CA GLY A 315 -13.81 -31.36 5.98
C GLY A 315 -13.60 -31.27 4.47
N ILE A 316 -12.63 -32.03 3.93
CA ILE A 316 -12.36 -32.12 2.48
C ILE A 316 -13.61 -32.61 1.73
N GLN A 317 -14.26 -33.67 2.22
CA GLN A 317 -15.45 -34.22 1.57
C GLN A 317 -16.58 -33.20 1.52
N ILE A 318 -16.81 -32.46 2.60
CA ILE A 318 -17.82 -31.38 2.64
C ILE A 318 -17.45 -30.29 1.65
N ALA A 319 -16.22 -29.78 1.70
CA ALA A 319 -15.77 -28.67 0.87
C ALA A 319 -15.82 -28.99 -0.64
N LEU A 320 -15.41 -30.20 -1.03
CA LEU A 320 -15.38 -30.61 -2.44
C LEU A 320 -16.72 -31.14 -2.95
N SER A 321 -17.63 -31.60 -2.08
CA SER A 321 -18.96 -32.07 -2.51
C SER A 321 -19.80 -30.99 -3.20
N GLN A 322 -19.48 -29.73 -2.94
CA GLN A 322 -20.18 -28.56 -3.48
C GLN A 322 -19.57 -28.07 -4.80
N ARG A 323 -18.42 -28.60 -5.23
CA ARG A 323 -17.71 -28.15 -6.44
C ARG A 323 -18.07 -29.00 -7.67
N PRO A 324 -18.30 -28.38 -8.85
CA PRO A 324 -18.48 -29.14 -10.08
C PRO A 324 -17.21 -29.93 -10.42
N LEU A 325 -17.37 -31.20 -10.77
CA LEU A 325 -16.27 -32.02 -11.26
C LEU A 325 -15.82 -31.49 -12.63
N PHE A 326 -14.65 -30.85 -12.70
CA PHE A 326 -14.03 -30.50 -13.98
C PHE A 326 -13.83 -31.76 -14.83
N PRO A 327 -14.13 -31.70 -16.15
CA PRO A 327 -13.98 -32.84 -17.05
C PRO A 327 -12.53 -32.98 -17.50
N ASP A 328 -11.63 -33.48 -16.65
CA ASP A 328 -10.36 -34.06 -17.11
C ASP A 328 -10.43 -35.58 -17.08
N GLN A 329 -9.92 -36.23 -18.13
CA GLN A 329 -9.96 -37.68 -18.32
C GLN A 329 -8.80 -38.40 -17.62
N ASN A 330 -7.65 -37.74 -17.42
CA ASN A 330 -6.41 -38.41 -16.97
C ASN A 330 -6.35 -38.61 -15.46
N CYS A 331 -6.67 -37.59 -14.67
CA CYS A 331 -6.62 -37.65 -13.19
C CYS A 331 -8.00 -37.91 -12.54
N LYS A 332 -9.05 -38.21 -13.32
CA LYS A 332 -10.43 -38.33 -12.84
C LYS A 332 -10.61 -39.27 -11.64
N LYS A 333 -9.98 -40.46 -11.72
CA LYS A 333 -10.08 -41.48 -10.65
C LYS A 333 -9.38 -41.01 -9.38
N GLU A 334 -8.21 -40.37 -9.52
CA GLU A 334 -7.47 -39.84 -8.39
C GLU A 334 -8.24 -38.72 -7.70
N LYS A 335 -8.83 -37.79 -8.46
CA LYS A 335 -9.70 -36.72 -7.93
C LYS A 335 -10.91 -37.25 -7.18
N GLN A 336 -11.56 -38.29 -7.72
CA GLN A 336 -12.68 -38.96 -7.03
C GLN A 336 -12.25 -39.62 -5.72
N MET A 337 -11.04 -40.20 -5.68
CA MET A 337 -10.50 -40.77 -4.45
C MET A 337 -10.14 -39.68 -3.43
N TYR A 338 -9.51 -38.58 -3.87
CA TYR A 338 -9.18 -37.45 -3.01
C TYR A 338 -10.44 -36.83 -2.38
N ALA A 339 -11.46 -36.52 -3.18
CA ALA A 339 -12.71 -35.95 -2.67
C ALA A 339 -13.43 -36.85 -1.66
N LYS A 340 -13.16 -38.16 -1.69
CA LYS A 340 -13.81 -39.14 -0.79
C LYS A 340 -12.96 -39.51 0.43
N TYR A 341 -11.64 -39.50 0.29
CA TYR A 341 -10.72 -40.05 1.28
C TYR A 341 -9.60 -39.10 1.69
N GLY A 342 -9.50 -37.92 1.08
CA GLY A 342 -8.53 -36.86 1.41
C GLY A 342 -7.07 -37.19 1.12
N PHE A 343 -6.74 -38.31 0.46
CA PHE A 343 -5.36 -38.69 0.18
C PHE A 343 -5.01 -38.46 -1.30
N LEU A 344 -3.78 -38.00 -1.55
CA LEU A 344 -3.18 -37.89 -2.89
C LEU A 344 -2.29 -39.10 -3.17
N ARG A 345 -2.20 -39.54 -4.42
CA ARG A 345 -1.43 -40.75 -4.75
C ARG A 345 0.08 -40.45 -4.65
N PRO A 346 0.86 -41.22 -3.87
CA PRO A 346 2.33 -41.11 -3.90
C PRO A 346 2.90 -41.47 -5.28
N PRO A 347 4.14 -41.04 -5.60
CA PRO A 347 4.81 -41.46 -6.83
C PRO A 347 4.83 -42.98 -6.97
N GLU A 348 4.65 -43.51 -8.18
CA GLU A 348 4.44 -44.96 -8.39
C GLU A 348 5.54 -45.83 -7.77
N LYS A 349 6.80 -45.44 -7.95
CA LYS A 349 7.95 -46.15 -7.36
C LYS A 349 7.84 -46.22 -5.83
N THR A 350 7.53 -45.09 -5.19
CA THR A 350 7.33 -44.97 -3.74
C THR A 350 6.13 -45.75 -3.26
N LEU A 351 5.03 -45.72 -4.02
CA LEU A 351 3.81 -46.45 -3.72
C LEU A 351 4.04 -47.96 -3.73
N LEU A 352 4.80 -48.48 -4.69
CA LEU A 352 5.17 -49.89 -4.78
C LEU A 352 6.13 -50.33 -3.68
N SER A 353 7.08 -49.47 -3.29
CA SER A 353 8.14 -49.83 -2.35
C SER A 353 7.75 -49.63 -0.88
N LEU A 354 7.09 -48.53 -0.54
CA LEU A 354 6.79 -48.12 0.85
C LEU A 354 5.34 -48.34 1.25
N GLU A 355 4.42 -48.39 0.28
CA GLU A 355 2.97 -48.42 0.51
C GLU A 355 2.28 -49.58 -0.26
N PRO A 356 2.81 -50.84 -0.24
CA PRO A 356 2.29 -51.93 -1.06
C PRO A 356 0.86 -52.35 -0.70
N ILE A 357 0.44 -52.14 0.55
CA ILE A 357 -0.94 -52.37 0.99
C ILE A 357 -1.88 -51.35 0.36
N LEU A 358 -1.49 -50.06 0.35
CA LEU A 358 -2.26 -48.99 -0.27
C LEU A 358 -2.42 -49.23 -1.78
N TRP A 359 -1.35 -49.68 -2.45
CA TRP A 359 -1.39 -50.04 -3.87
C TRP A 359 -2.50 -51.04 -4.21
N GLU A 360 -2.63 -52.11 -3.42
CA GLU A 360 -3.68 -53.12 -3.63
C GLU A 360 -5.09 -52.61 -3.29
N LEU A 361 -5.20 -51.75 -2.27
CA LEU A 361 -6.46 -51.12 -1.89
C LEU A 361 -6.97 -50.13 -2.96
N ILE A 362 -6.07 -49.40 -3.63
CA ILE A 362 -6.42 -48.47 -4.71
C ILE A 362 -6.98 -49.22 -5.94
N LYS A 363 -6.49 -50.43 -6.23
CA LYS A 363 -6.99 -51.27 -7.33
C LYS A 363 -8.38 -51.86 -7.06
N THR A 364 -8.70 -52.13 -5.80
CA THR A 364 -9.95 -52.77 -5.37
C THR A 364 -10.77 -51.91 -4.41
N PRO A 365 -11.18 -50.69 -4.82
CA PRO A 365 -11.81 -49.71 -3.94
C PRO A 365 -13.20 -50.14 -3.40
N SER A 366 -13.78 -51.24 -3.90
CA SER A 366 -15.06 -51.81 -3.46
C SER A 366 -15.06 -52.37 -2.02
N LYS A 367 -13.88 -52.59 -1.41
CA LYS A 367 -13.77 -52.89 0.03
C LYS A 367 -13.75 -51.60 0.86
N TYR A 368 -14.86 -50.85 0.84
CA TYR A 368 -14.99 -49.49 1.36
C TYR A 368 -14.39 -49.21 2.75
N ASN A 369 -14.47 -50.17 3.68
CA ASN A 369 -13.93 -50.01 5.03
C ASN A 369 -12.40 -50.14 5.09
N GLY A 370 -11.79 -50.88 4.16
CA GLY A 370 -10.35 -51.18 4.16
C GLY A 370 -9.50 -49.95 3.83
N LEU A 371 -9.81 -49.24 2.75
CA LEU A 371 -9.05 -48.04 2.35
C LEU A 371 -9.20 -46.90 3.36
N ARG A 372 -10.43 -46.60 3.80
CA ARG A 372 -10.68 -45.57 4.84
C ARG A 372 -9.93 -45.90 6.13
N GLY A 373 -10.04 -47.13 6.63
CA GLY A 373 -9.34 -47.55 7.84
C GLY A 373 -7.81 -47.52 7.69
N TYR A 374 -7.29 -47.81 6.50
CA TYR A 374 -5.86 -47.69 6.21
C TYR A 374 -5.39 -46.23 6.30
N ILE A 375 -6.07 -45.30 5.63
CA ILE A 375 -5.72 -43.88 5.66
C ILE A 375 -5.81 -43.34 7.09
N GLN A 376 -6.90 -43.62 7.81
CA GLN A 376 -7.07 -43.21 9.22
C GLN A 376 -5.95 -43.70 10.15
N LYS A 377 -5.34 -44.86 9.85
CA LYS A 377 -4.26 -45.44 10.65
C LYS A 377 -2.87 -44.95 10.26
N ASN A 378 -2.62 -44.68 8.97
CA ASN A 378 -1.27 -44.48 8.43
C ASN A 378 -0.98 -43.07 7.91
N TRP A 379 -2.01 -42.23 7.84
CA TRP A 379 -1.91 -40.84 7.36
C TRP A 379 -2.30 -39.89 8.49
N ILE A 380 -1.70 -38.71 8.47
CA ILE A 380 -1.86 -37.69 9.49
C ILE A 380 -1.97 -36.30 8.86
N PHE A 381 -2.49 -35.35 9.62
CA PHE A 381 -2.61 -33.96 9.17
C PHE A 381 -1.25 -33.38 8.80
N ASN A 382 -1.22 -32.60 7.72
CA ASN A 382 -0.07 -31.81 7.33
C ASN A 382 -0.08 -30.48 8.14
N PRO A 383 0.79 -30.31 9.14
CA PRO A 383 0.79 -29.11 9.95
C PRO A 383 1.11 -27.85 9.14
N THR A 384 1.86 -27.97 8.03
CA THR A 384 2.24 -26.84 7.16
C THR A 384 1.07 -26.25 6.37
N MET A 385 -0.11 -26.90 6.40
CA MET A 385 -1.33 -26.38 5.78
C MET A 385 -2.12 -25.44 6.70
N MET A 386 -1.66 -25.25 7.94
CA MET A 386 -2.34 -24.43 8.93
C MET A 386 -1.59 -23.12 9.16
N ASP A 387 -2.28 -22.01 8.95
CA ASP A 387 -1.82 -20.71 9.42
C ASP A 387 -2.14 -20.54 10.89
N LEU A 388 -1.08 -20.26 11.64
CA LEU A 388 -1.11 -20.18 13.09
C LEU A 388 -1.96 -19.02 13.58
N ASP A 389 -1.85 -17.84 12.96
CA ASP A 389 -2.51 -16.64 13.47
C ASP A 389 -4.00 -16.66 13.09
N TRP A 390 -4.32 -17.10 11.87
CA TRP A 390 -5.69 -17.38 11.42
C TRP A 390 -6.37 -18.43 12.30
N TYR A 391 -5.69 -19.54 12.60
CA TYR A 391 -6.28 -20.58 13.44
C TYR A 391 -6.50 -20.11 14.89
N LYS A 392 -5.54 -19.38 15.48
CA LYS A 392 -5.73 -18.74 16.79
C LYS A 392 -6.94 -17.80 16.77
N ASP A 393 -7.15 -17.06 15.69
CA ASP A 393 -8.29 -16.16 15.55
C ASP A 393 -9.63 -16.89 15.42
N LEU A 394 -9.69 -18.00 14.68
CA LEU A 394 -10.86 -18.90 14.66
C LEU A 394 -11.17 -19.44 16.06
N GLN A 395 -10.14 -19.81 16.84
CA GLN A 395 -10.32 -20.26 18.22
C GLN A 395 -10.89 -19.17 19.12
N ARG A 396 -10.38 -17.93 19.03
CA ARG A 396 -10.91 -16.79 19.81
C ARG A 396 -12.39 -16.52 19.53
N ARG A 397 -12.83 -16.80 18.30
CA ARG A 397 -14.22 -16.61 17.85
C ARG A 397 -15.10 -17.84 18.07
N ASP A 398 -14.59 -18.89 18.70
CA ASP A 398 -15.28 -20.17 18.90
C ASP A 398 -15.79 -20.78 17.58
N ARG A 399 -14.94 -20.74 16.54
CA ARG A 399 -15.24 -21.17 15.16
C ARG A 399 -14.17 -22.10 14.60
N SER A 400 -13.58 -22.95 15.42
CA SER A 400 -12.49 -23.84 14.99
C SER A 400 -12.93 -24.80 13.88
N GLU A 401 -14.21 -25.14 13.81
CA GLU A 401 -14.84 -25.97 12.79
C GLU A 401 -14.95 -25.29 11.41
N ALA A 402 -14.75 -23.98 11.32
CA ALA A 402 -14.77 -23.22 10.06
C ALA A 402 -13.40 -23.20 9.34
N PHE A 403 -12.45 -24.05 9.74
CA PHE A 403 -11.17 -24.18 9.06
C PHE A 403 -11.36 -24.56 7.59
N ASP A 404 -10.64 -23.88 6.69
CA ASP A 404 -10.80 -24.06 5.26
C ASP A 404 -10.06 -25.30 4.74
N PHE A 405 -10.84 -26.27 4.24
CA PHE A 405 -10.37 -27.48 3.54
C PHE A 405 -10.66 -27.43 2.04
N GLY A 406 -10.99 -26.26 1.51
CA GLY A 406 -11.52 -26.03 0.18
C GLY A 406 -10.49 -26.03 -0.95
N ASN A 407 -9.19 -26.09 -0.66
CA ASN A 407 -8.19 -26.20 -1.72
C ASN A 407 -8.37 -27.49 -2.53
N ASP A 408 -8.55 -27.35 -3.85
CA ASP A 408 -8.61 -28.48 -4.78
C ASP A 408 -7.24 -28.64 -5.46
N PRO A 409 -6.42 -29.62 -5.05
CA PRO A 409 -5.06 -29.77 -5.56
C PRO A 409 -5.00 -30.13 -7.05
N PHE A 410 -6.14 -30.47 -7.67
CA PHE A 410 -6.21 -30.69 -9.11
C PHE A 410 -6.32 -29.38 -9.92
N ASP A 411 -6.46 -28.23 -9.26
CA ASP A 411 -6.30 -26.93 -9.91
C ASP A 411 -4.84 -26.75 -10.42
N ALA A 412 -3.88 -27.46 -9.82
CA ALA A 412 -2.49 -27.52 -10.26
C ALA A 412 -2.29 -27.99 -11.72
N LEU A 413 -3.26 -28.72 -12.29
CA LEU A 413 -3.25 -29.08 -13.71
C LEU A 413 -3.25 -27.81 -14.57
N GLY A 414 -4.15 -26.86 -14.30
CA GLY A 414 -4.16 -25.58 -14.99
C GLY A 414 -2.97 -24.69 -14.60
N GLN A 415 -2.68 -24.62 -13.30
CA GLN A 415 -1.69 -23.69 -12.77
C GLN A 415 -0.24 -23.99 -13.21
N PHE A 416 0.09 -25.26 -13.50
CA PHE A 416 1.44 -25.69 -13.88
C PHE A 416 1.55 -26.26 -15.30
N GLU A 417 0.54 -26.03 -16.16
CA GLU A 417 0.50 -26.58 -17.53
C GLU A 417 1.78 -26.35 -18.33
N SER A 418 2.37 -25.16 -18.22
CA SER A 418 3.57 -24.75 -18.94
C SER A 418 4.80 -25.63 -18.65
N PHE A 419 4.86 -26.28 -17.48
CA PHE A 419 6.03 -27.06 -17.04
C PHE A 419 5.98 -28.53 -17.44
N TYR A 420 4.78 -29.10 -17.61
CA TYR A 420 4.60 -30.50 -18.03
C TYR A 420 4.12 -30.62 -19.48
N LYS A 421 3.91 -29.52 -20.19
CA LYS A 421 3.48 -29.52 -21.60
C LYS A 421 4.38 -30.42 -22.46
N GLY A 422 3.76 -31.34 -23.19
CA GLY A 422 4.44 -32.33 -24.02
C GLY A 422 4.84 -33.63 -23.30
N GLN A 423 4.64 -33.70 -21.98
CA GLN A 423 4.76 -34.94 -21.20
C GLN A 423 3.43 -35.70 -21.20
N LYS A 424 3.45 -36.99 -20.80
CA LYS A 424 2.26 -37.84 -20.62
C LYS A 424 2.07 -38.16 -19.14
N PRO A 425 1.61 -37.20 -18.33
CA PRO A 425 1.42 -37.40 -16.89
C PRO A 425 0.34 -38.47 -16.63
N SER A 426 0.55 -39.27 -15.59
CA SER A 426 -0.33 -40.39 -15.22
C SER A 426 -1.00 -40.23 -13.85
N SER A 427 -0.59 -39.20 -13.11
CA SER A 427 -0.99 -38.88 -11.75
C SER A 427 -0.83 -37.38 -11.51
N LEU A 428 -1.47 -36.85 -10.46
CA LEU A 428 -1.28 -35.44 -10.07
C LEU A 428 0.19 -35.12 -9.79
N PHE A 429 0.93 -36.04 -9.18
CA PHE A 429 2.37 -35.88 -8.95
C PHE A 429 3.15 -35.59 -10.25
N ASP A 430 2.81 -36.23 -11.35
CA ASP A 430 3.49 -36.03 -12.64
C ASP A 430 3.19 -34.66 -13.26
N HIS A 431 2.10 -34.01 -12.87
CA HIS A 431 1.77 -32.63 -13.26
C HIS A 431 2.56 -31.60 -12.43
N VAL A 432 2.76 -31.88 -11.14
CA VAL A 432 3.38 -30.93 -10.19
C VAL A 432 4.91 -31.05 -10.16
N ALA A 433 5.45 -32.27 -10.17
CA ALA A 433 6.88 -32.52 -10.01
C ALA A 433 7.79 -31.79 -11.04
N PRO A 434 7.40 -31.58 -12.32
CA PRO A 434 8.24 -30.86 -13.28
C PRO A 434 8.63 -29.44 -12.84
N LEU A 435 7.75 -28.70 -12.16
CA LEU A 435 8.07 -27.37 -11.62
C LEU A 435 9.26 -27.46 -10.65
N PHE A 436 9.16 -28.32 -9.64
CA PHE A 436 10.20 -28.45 -8.61
C PHE A 436 11.50 -29.07 -9.14
N LYS A 437 11.43 -29.99 -10.10
CA LYS A 437 12.63 -30.48 -10.81
C LYS A 437 13.34 -29.34 -11.53
N GLY A 438 12.59 -28.51 -12.26
CA GLY A 438 13.14 -27.33 -12.94
C GLY A 438 13.76 -26.34 -11.96
N ALA A 439 13.09 -26.07 -10.84
CA ALA A 439 13.60 -25.18 -9.80
C ALA A 439 14.91 -25.71 -9.17
N ALA A 440 14.99 -27.01 -8.87
CA ALA A 440 16.21 -27.64 -8.35
C ALA A 440 17.37 -27.59 -9.36
N ASP A 441 17.10 -27.82 -10.66
CA ASP A 441 18.08 -27.65 -11.72
C ASP A 441 18.57 -26.20 -11.85
N ALA A 442 17.66 -25.23 -11.73
CA ALA A 442 17.99 -23.82 -11.73
C ALA A 442 18.88 -23.44 -10.53
N ILE A 443 18.54 -23.88 -9.32
CA ILE A 443 19.36 -23.69 -8.10
C ILE A 443 20.75 -24.31 -8.30
N LYS A 444 20.84 -25.55 -8.80
CA LYS A 444 22.12 -26.22 -9.07
C LYS A 444 23.06 -25.37 -9.92
N LYS A 445 22.51 -24.65 -10.90
CA LYS A 445 23.27 -23.84 -11.86
C LYS A 445 23.52 -22.41 -11.40
N MET A 446 22.67 -21.86 -10.54
CA MET A 446 22.71 -20.44 -10.19
C MET A 446 23.10 -20.16 -8.74
N LYS A 447 23.09 -21.14 -7.82
CA LYS A 447 23.23 -20.92 -6.36
C LYS A 447 24.44 -20.09 -5.90
N GLN A 448 25.54 -20.09 -6.65
CA GLN A 448 26.74 -19.28 -6.32
C GLN A 448 26.57 -17.78 -6.62
N ARG A 449 25.49 -17.41 -7.30
CA ARG A 449 25.19 -16.07 -7.80
C ARG A 449 23.69 -15.76 -7.72
N LEU A 450 22.96 -16.56 -6.95
CA LEU A 450 21.58 -16.36 -6.54
C LEU A 450 21.60 -15.95 -5.08
N HIS A 451 20.82 -14.95 -4.72
CA HIS A 451 20.61 -14.52 -3.35
C HIS A 451 19.12 -14.25 -3.13
N VAL A 452 18.57 -14.74 -2.02
CA VAL A 452 17.20 -14.49 -1.60
C VAL A 452 17.20 -13.93 -0.19
N GLU A 453 16.66 -12.73 -0.03
CA GLU A 453 16.40 -12.14 1.28
C GLU A 453 14.93 -12.32 1.65
N VAL A 454 14.67 -12.84 2.85
CA VAL A 454 13.31 -13.09 3.34
C VAL A 454 12.93 -12.01 4.35
N LEU A 455 11.83 -11.32 4.07
CA LEU A 455 11.32 -10.20 4.88
C LEU A 455 9.86 -10.43 5.27
N CYS A 456 9.59 -10.72 6.56
CA CYS A 456 8.24 -10.92 7.07
C CYS A 456 7.61 -9.61 7.55
N GLY A 457 6.63 -9.06 6.85
CA GLY A 457 5.88 -7.86 7.27
C GLY A 457 5.11 -7.17 6.14
N ASP A 458 4.41 -6.08 6.50
CA ASP A 458 3.67 -5.21 5.57
C ASP A 458 4.62 -4.65 4.49
N VAL A 459 4.26 -4.88 3.21
CA VAL A 459 5.04 -4.43 2.05
C VAL A 459 5.30 -2.91 2.08
N ILE A 460 4.37 -2.13 2.63
CA ILE A 460 4.52 -0.67 2.68
C ILE A 460 5.51 -0.25 3.76
N GLU A 461 5.52 -0.93 4.91
CA GLU A 461 6.55 -0.71 5.93
C GLU A 461 7.93 -1.07 5.37
N ILE A 462 8.03 -2.22 4.68
CA ILE A 462 9.28 -2.64 4.04
C ILE A 462 9.71 -1.62 2.99
N ALA A 463 8.82 -1.16 2.10
CA ALA A 463 9.17 -0.20 1.07
C ALA A 463 9.61 1.17 1.63
N GLU A 464 8.94 1.69 2.66
CA GLU A 464 9.39 2.91 3.35
C GLU A 464 10.76 2.71 4.00
N TRP A 465 10.99 1.54 4.61
CA TRP A 465 12.29 1.21 5.17
C TRP A 465 13.39 1.12 4.11
N LEU A 466 13.13 0.50 2.96
CA LEU A 466 14.11 0.42 1.87
C LEU A 466 14.43 1.80 1.28
N ARG A 467 13.42 2.66 1.20
CA ARG A 467 13.57 4.01 0.65
C ARG A 467 14.34 4.96 1.57
N TYR A 468 14.08 4.90 2.87
CA TYR A 468 14.61 5.88 3.83
C TYR A 468 15.66 5.31 4.80
N ASN A 469 15.93 4.00 4.73
CA ASN A 469 16.80 3.26 5.65
C ASN A 469 16.44 3.44 7.13
N ILE A 470 15.16 3.66 7.43
CA ILE A 470 14.63 3.83 8.80
C ILE A 470 13.36 3.01 9.00
N SER A 471 13.24 2.36 10.15
CA SER A 471 12.04 1.62 10.54
C SER A 471 11.95 1.52 12.06
N PRO A 472 10.74 1.50 12.64
CA PRO A 472 10.56 1.19 14.06
C PRO A 472 10.85 -0.27 14.40
N THR A 473 10.77 -1.19 13.42
CA THR A 473 10.90 -2.64 13.67
C THR A 473 12.15 -3.25 13.03
N ARG A 474 12.78 -2.55 12.07
CA ARG A 474 13.91 -3.08 11.29
C ARG A 474 15.24 -2.50 11.73
N VAL A 475 16.25 -3.37 11.72
CA VAL A 475 17.65 -2.97 11.83
C VAL A 475 18.20 -2.75 10.41
N PRO A 476 19.23 -1.92 10.19
CA PRO A 476 19.72 -1.67 8.84
C PRO A 476 20.25 -2.92 8.12
N ARG A 477 20.02 -2.96 6.80
CA ARG A 477 20.47 -4.04 5.90
C ARG A 477 21.95 -3.91 5.57
N SER A 478 22.50 -4.96 4.99
CA SER A 478 23.79 -4.87 4.32
C SER A 478 23.71 -3.85 3.19
N GLU A 479 24.68 -2.93 3.11
CA GLU A 479 24.84 -1.98 2.00
C GLU A 479 25.03 -2.67 0.63
N LYS A 480 25.35 -3.97 0.62
CA LYS A 480 25.46 -4.77 -0.60
C LYS A 480 24.10 -5.16 -1.18
N PHE A 481 23.03 -5.03 -0.41
CA PHE A 481 21.69 -5.41 -0.85
C PHE A 481 21.01 -4.26 -1.57
N PRO A 482 20.25 -4.53 -2.65
CA PRO A 482 19.55 -3.50 -3.40
C PRO A 482 18.45 -2.86 -2.55
N THR A 483 18.36 -1.54 -2.63
CA THR A 483 17.24 -0.73 -2.14
C THR A 483 16.26 -0.37 -3.26
N GLU A 484 16.70 -0.47 -4.52
CA GLU A 484 15.90 -0.28 -5.72
C GLU A 484 15.90 -1.54 -6.59
N PHE A 485 14.75 -1.86 -7.19
CA PHE A 485 14.51 -3.12 -7.88
C PHE A 485 14.23 -2.92 -9.37
N ASP A 486 14.67 -3.88 -10.18
CA ASP A 486 14.35 -3.92 -11.61
C ASP A 486 12.92 -4.41 -11.83
N LEU A 487 12.49 -5.39 -11.03
CA LEU A 487 11.20 -6.04 -11.18
C LEU A 487 10.53 -6.12 -9.82
N ILE A 488 9.30 -5.61 -9.73
CA ILE A 488 8.47 -5.68 -8.54
C ILE A 488 7.19 -6.42 -8.90
N HIS A 489 6.89 -7.49 -8.19
CA HIS A 489 5.62 -8.22 -8.27
C HIS A 489 4.91 -8.08 -6.93
N LEU A 490 3.63 -7.73 -6.94
CA LEU A 490 2.84 -7.47 -5.72
C LEU A 490 1.65 -8.41 -5.55
N SER A 491 1.49 -9.43 -6.40
CA SER A 491 0.27 -10.24 -6.42
C SER A 491 -0.99 -9.35 -6.46
N ASN A 492 -2.01 -9.67 -5.66
CA ASN A 492 -3.22 -8.90 -5.43
C ASN A 492 -3.16 -8.01 -4.17
N ILE A 493 -1.97 -7.73 -3.60
CA ILE A 493 -1.81 -6.84 -2.44
C ILE A 493 -2.53 -5.49 -2.61
N PRO A 494 -2.53 -4.84 -3.79
CA PRO A 494 -3.23 -3.56 -3.97
C PRO A 494 -4.70 -3.58 -3.51
N ASP A 495 -5.38 -4.72 -3.56
CA ASP A 495 -6.77 -4.88 -3.11
C ASP A 495 -6.95 -4.56 -1.60
N TYR A 496 -5.87 -4.67 -0.81
CA TYR A 496 -5.89 -4.59 0.65
C TYR A 496 -5.26 -3.32 1.22
N ILE A 497 -4.43 -2.62 0.44
CA ILE A 497 -3.62 -1.49 0.94
C ILE A 497 -4.10 -0.13 0.43
N GLY A 498 -5.27 -0.05 -0.22
CA GLY A 498 -5.80 1.17 -0.82
C GLY A 498 -5.48 1.34 -2.30
N GLY A 499 -5.36 0.22 -3.01
CA GLY A 499 -5.21 0.17 -4.45
C GLY A 499 -3.93 0.84 -4.96
N HIS A 500 -4.06 1.48 -6.11
CA HIS A 500 -2.95 2.15 -6.76
C HIS A 500 -2.48 3.43 -6.05
N LEU A 501 -3.27 3.99 -5.12
CA LEU A 501 -2.83 5.14 -4.34
C LEU A 501 -1.59 4.79 -3.50
N SER A 502 -1.66 3.72 -2.70
CA SER A 502 -0.52 3.25 -1.91
C SER A 502 0.56 2.65 -2.79
N THR A 503 0.18 1.87 -3.79
CA THR A 503 1.13 1.22 -4.70
C THR A 503 2.06 2.26 -5.34
N PHE A 504 1.51 3.33 -5.92
CA PHE A 504 2.32 4.33 -6.61
C PHE A 504 2.96 5.37 -5.68
N LEU A 505 2.50 5.49 -4.43
CA LEU A 505 3.13 6.37 -3.44
C LEU A 505 4.35 5.74 -2.77
N TYR A 506 4.28 4.44 -2.47
CA TYR A 506 5.27 3.75 -1.64
C TYR A 506 6.15 2.76 -2.40
N ILE A 507 5.63 2.08 -3.42
CA ILE A 507 6.34 0.98 -4.10
C ILE A 507 7.10 1.48 -5.33
N THR A 508 6.53 2.36 -6.15
CA THR A 508 7.24 2.89 -7.32
C THR A 508 8.55 3.61 -6.98
N PRO A 509 8.71 4.28 -5.82
CA PRO A 509 9.99 4.89 -5.45
C PRO A 509 11.11 3.90 -5.10
N ILE A 510 10.81 2.62 -4.87
CA ILE A 510 11.84 1.56 -4.70
C ILE A 510 12.07 0.80 -6.01
N MET A 511 11.56 1.30 -7.13
CA MET A 511 11.83 0.75 -8.46
C MET A 511 12.95 1.56 -9.11
N LYS A 512 13.90 0.89 -9.76
CA LYS A 512 14.95 1.58 -10.52
C LYS A 512 14.32 2.43 -11.62
N PHE A 513 14.78 3.68 -11.75
CA PHE A 513 14.24 4.62 -12.72
C PHE A 513 14.82 4.39 -14.13
N VAL A 514 14.54 3.23 -14.72
CA VAL A 514 14.91 2.87 -16.09
C VAL A 514 13.69 2.31 -16.85
N PRO A 515 13.58 2.50 -18.17
CA PRO A 515 12.41 2.03 -18.95
C PRO A 515 12.18 0.52 -18.93
N SER A 516 13.20 -0.27 -18.57
CA SER A 516 13.11 -1.72 -18.44
C SER A 516 12.58 -2.19 -17.10
N SER A 517 12.37 -1.28 -16.13
CA SER A 517 11.87 -1.64 -14.81
C SER A 517 10.36 -1.78 -14.82
N ILE A 518 9.84 -2.82 -14.17
CA ILE A 518 8.41 -3.12 -14.19
C ILE A 518 7.92 -3.40 -12.78
N LEU A 519 6.81 -2.76 -12.45
CA LEU A 519 5.94 -3.12 -11.36
C LEU A 519 4.73 -3.88 -11.93
N GLN A 520 4.37 -5.01 -11.35
CA GLN A 520 3.20 -5.78 -11.75
C GLN A 520 2.32 -6.19 -10.58
N SER A 521 1.00 -6.12 -10.79
CA SER A 521 -0.02 -6.55 -9.84
C SER A 521 -1.31 -6.93 -10.56
N ASN A 522 -2.14 -7.74 -9.91
CA ASN A 522 -3.50 -8.05 -10.36
C ASN A 522 -4.52 -7.64 -9.28
N CYS A 523 -5.78 -7.89 -9.56
CA CYS A 523 -6.90 -7.69 -8.66
C CYS A 523 -7.75 -8.95 -8.66
N LEU A 524 -7.90 -9.57 -7.49
CA LEU A 524 -8.58 -10.86 -7.35
C LEU A 524 -9.70 -10.81 -6.31
N ARG A 525 -9.55 -9.96 -5.28
CA ARG A 525 -10.54 -9.87 -4.20
C ARG A 525 -11.87 -9.31 -4.70
N ASN A 526 -11.80 -8.23 -5.48
CA ASN A 526 -12.97 -7.49 -5.96
C ASN A 526 -12.98 -7.34 -7.48
N ALA A 527 -12.45 -8.33 -8.19
CA ALA A 527 -12.35 -8.34 -9.65
C ALA A 527 -13.68 -8.05 -10.36
N GLY A 528 -14.81 -8.47 -9.76
CA GLY A 528 -16.16 -8.24 -10.29
C GLY A 528 -16.64 -6.79 -10.24
N SER A 529 -15.90 -5.89 -9.61
CA SER A 529 -16.22 -4.46 -9.53
C SER A 529 -15.59 -3.63 -10.65
N TRP A 530 -14.70 -4.20 -11.45
CA TRP A 530 -13.86 -3.42 -12.36
C TRP A 530 -14.08 -3.81 -13.82
N ASP A 531 -14.38 -2.82 -14.66
CA ASP A 531 -14.53 -2.98 -16.11
C ASP A 531 -13.31 -2.49 -16.90
N SER A 532 -12.35 -1.86 -16.22
CA SER A 532 -11.17 -1.22 -16.83
C SER A 532 -10.16 -0.81 -15.76
N ILE A 533 -8.91 -0.54 -16.18
CA ILE A 533 -7.92 0.05 -15.28
C ILE A 533 -8.30 1.48 -14.89
N GLU A 534 -8.94 2.24 -15.78
CA GLU A 534 -9.42 3.58 -15.49
C GLU A 534 -10.50 3.59 -14.40
N ALA A 535 -11.39 2.58 -14.35
CA ALA A 535 -12.35 2.45 -13.25
C ALA A 535 -11.67 2.18 -11.90
N PHE A 536 -10.62 1.36 -11.89
CA PHE A 536 -9.82 1.10 -10.69
C PHE A 536 -9.10 2.37 -10.21
N LEU A 537 -8.50 3.12 -11.13
CA LEU A 537 -7.85 4.41 -10.86
C LEU A 537 -8.86 5.47 -10.37
N ALA A 538 -10.07 5.48 -10.93
CA ALA A 538 -11.14 6.39 -10.55
C ALA A 538 -11.57 6.18 -9.09
N ASP A 539 -11.77 4.94 -8.68
CA ASP A 539 -12.24 4.65 -7.33
C ASP A 539 -11.18 4.91 -6.25
N TYR A 540 -9.96 4.39 -6.44
CA TYR A 540 -8.90 4.48 -5.42
C TYR A 540 -8.15 5.82 -5.40
N GLN A 541 -8.08 6.53 -6.53
CA GLN A 541 -7.25 7.75 -6.66
C GLN A 541 -7.99 8.98 -7.20
N CYS A 542 -9.26 8.85 -7.57
CA CYS A 542 -9.99 9.90 -8.29
C CYS A 542 -9.31 10.31 -9.63
N ILE A 543 -8.60 9.38 -10.27
CA ILE A 543 -7.89 9.60 -11.54
C ILE A 543 -8.74 9.07 -12.69
N THR A 544 -9.00 9.90 -13.71
CA THR A 544 -9.99 9.60 -14.74
C THR A 544 -9.45 8.95 -16.00
N ASP A 545 -8.13 8.97 -16.18
CA ASP A 545 -7.44 8.46 -17.37
C ASP A 545 -5.93 8.31 -17.13
N LYS A 546 -5.27 7.64 -18.06
CA LYS A 546 -3.83 7.34 -18.01
C LYS A 546 -2.93 8.58 -18.11
N GLU A 547 -3.41 9.67 -18.71
CA GLU A 547 -2.64 10.92 -18.75
C GLU A 547 -2.66 11.58 -17.37
N MET A 548 -3.83 11.71 -16.74
CA MET A 548 -3.93 12.19 -15.36
C MET A 548 -3.13 11.30 -14.38
N LEU A 549 -3.08 9.98 -14.60
CA LEU A 549 -2.19 9.08 -13.87
C LEU A 549 -0.73 9.50 -14.01
N ARG A 550 -0.25 9.67 -15.24
CA ARG A 550 1.13 10.09 -15.53
C ARG A 550 1.47 11.42 -14.86
N GLN A 551 0.58 12.40 -14.96
CA GLN A 551 0.78 13.75 -14.40
C GLN A 551 0.88 13.73 -12.87
N LEU A 552 0.04 12.95 -12.18
CA LEU A 552 -0.06 12.96 -10.72
C LEU A 552 0.87 11.97 -10.01
N THR A 553 1.37 10.96 -10.72
CA THR A 553 2.16 9.87 -10.10
C THR A 553 3.52 9.64 -10.74
N GLY A 554 3.73 10.13 -11.97
CA GLY A 554 4.92 9.80 -12.76
C GLY A 554 4.96 8.33 -13.21
N VAL A 555 3.82 7.64 -13.28
CA VAL A 555 3.71 6.22 -13.68
C VAL A 555 2.96 6.10 -15.01
N SER A 556 3.33 5.11 -15.82
CA SER A 556 2.62 4.74 -17.05
C SER A 556 2.20 3.28 -17.02
N VAL A 557 1.01 3.00 -17.56
CA VAL A 557 0.52 1.64 -17.81
C VAL A 557 1.13 1.12 -19.12
N VAL A 558 1.81 -0.02 -19.06
CA VAL A 558 2.56 -0.58 -20.20
C VAL A 558 1.86 -1.78 -20.81
N ASN A 559 1.21 -2.61 -19.99
CA ASN A 559 0.53 -3.82 -20.45
C ASN A 559 -0.74 -4.10 -19.64
N GLU A 560 -1.79 -4.49 -20.33
CA GLU A 560 -3.12 -4.81 -19.80
C GLU A 560 -3.61 -6.10 -20.49
N PRO A 561 -3.08 -7.27 -20.11
CA PRO A 561 -3.21 -8.49 -20.92
C PRO A 561 -4.66 -8.95 -21.13
N LEU A 562 -5.55 -8.63 -20.18
CA LEU A 562 -6.95 -9.08 -20.20
C LEU A 562 -7.96 -7.93 -20.35
N LYS A 563 -7.54 -6.74 -20.81
CA LYS A 563 -8.39 -5.53 -20.88
C LYS A 563 -9.74 -5.72 -21.58
N ASP A 564 -9.83 -6.63 -22.56
CA ASP A 564 -11.03 -6.86 -23.37
C ASP A 564 -11.89 -8.02 -22.84
N THR A 565 -11.61 -8.51 -21.62
CA THR A 565 -12.34 -9.62 -20.97
C THR A 565 -13.33 -9.11 -19.91
N ILE A 566 -14.16 -10.02 -19.38
CA ILE A 566 -15.17 -9.69 -18.35
C ILE A 566 -14.53 -9.23 -17.02
N PHE A 567 -13.30 -9.67 -16.73
CA PHE A 567 -12.56 -9.31 -15.52
C PHE A 567 -11.16 -8.83 -15.91
N PRO A 568 -11.02 -7.59 -16.39
CA PRO A 568 -9.80 -7.13 -17.04
C PRO A 568 -8.58 -7.04 -16.13
N LEU A 569 -8.79 -6.98 -14.81
CA LEU A 569 -7.73 -6.78 -13.82
C LEU A 569 -7.25 -8.07 -13.14
N ILE A 570 -7.81 -9.25 -13.45
CA ILE A 570 -7.33 -10.53 -12.87
C ILE A 570 -5.96 -10.93 -13.43
N GLY A 571 -5.61 -10.42 -14.61
CA GLY A 571 -4.28 -10.56 -15.20
C GLY A 571 -3.30 -9.55 -14.60
N TYR A 572 -2.02 -9.89 -14.60
CA TYR A 572 -0.97 -8.99 -14.13
C TYR A 572 -0.83 -7.78 -15.05
N ASN A 573 -1.26 -6.61 -14.57
CA ASN A 573 -1.10 -5.33 -15.25
C ASN A 573 0.28 -4.76 -14.95
N TRP A 574 0.91 -4.14 -15.94
CA TRP A 574 2.30 -3.68 -15.84
C TRP A 574 2.41 -2.17 -15.82
N TYR A 575 3.27 -1.68 -14.94
CA TYR A 575 3.53 -0.26 -14.71
C TYR A 575 5.02 0.03 -14.78
N THR A 576 5.39 1.18 -15.32
CA THR A 576 6.76 1.69 -15.39
C THR A 576 6.81 3.14 -14.92
N PRO A 577 7.96 3.62 -14.41
CA PRO A 577 8.16 5.06 -14.29
C PRO A 577 8.06 5.72 -15.67
N ALA A 578 7.34 6.84 -15.75
CA ALA A 578 7.31 7.70 -16.93
C ALA A 578 8.61 8.51 -17.02
N LEU A 579 8.98 8.92 -18.24
CA LEU A 579 10.15 9.80 -18.48
C LEU A 579 10.12 11.03 -17.56
N PRO A 580 11.30 11.54 -17.15
CA PRO A 580 11.38 12.60 -16.15
C PRO A 580 10.59 13.84 -16.59
N ILE A 581 9.74 14.33 -15.68
CA ILE A 581 9.04 15.59 -15.84
C ILE A 581 10.07 16.71 -15.74
N PHE A 582 10.37 17.41 -16.84
CA PHE A 582 11.32 18.51 -16.80
C PHE A 582 10.79 19.65 -15.94
N GLN A 583 11.64 20.19 -15.05
CA GLN A 583 11.27 21.27 -14.15
C GLN A 583 10.79 22.51 -14.92
N GLY A 584 9.51 22.85 -14.76
CA GLY A 584 8.88 24.02 -15.37
C GLY A 584 8.11 23.74 -16.65
N ASP A 585 8.08 22.50 -17.14
CA ASP A 585 7.11 22.11 -18.17
C ASP A 585 5.74 21.88 -17.52
N TRP A 586 4.88 22.90 -17.53
CA TRP A 586 3.54 22.80 -16.96
C TRP A 586 2.55 22.04 -17.83
N SER A 587 2.89 21.82 -19.10
CA SER A 587 2.01 21.09 -20.02
C SER A 587 1.86 19.62 -19.61
N VAL A 588 2.81 19.11 -18.81
CA VAL A 588 2.80 17.75 -18.27
C VAL A 588 2.29 17.69 -16.82
N MET A 589 1.77 18.79 -16.28
CA MET A 589 1.09 18.83 -14.98
C MET A 589 -0.41 19.02 -15.19
N LEU A 590 -1.19 18.52 -14.22
CA LEU A 590 -2.61 18.81 -14.18
C LEU A 590 -2.84 20.31 -13.95
N PRO A 591 -3.73 21.00 -14.72
CA PRO A 591 -4.01 22.42 -14.53
C PRO A 591 -4.46 22.73 -13.10
N ARG A 592 -4.11 23.91 -12.57
CA ARG A 592 -4.33 24.28 -11.15
C ARG A 592 -5.74 23.99 -10.65
N ASN A 593 -6.76 24.38 -11.41
CA ASN A 593 -8.16 24.21 -11.02
C ASN A 593 -8.56 22.73 -10.99
N ASP A 594 -8.08 21.95 -11.95
CA ASP A 594 -8.34 20.51 -12.04
C ASP A 594 -7.58 19.75 -10.94
N PHE A 595 -6.35 20.17 -10.63
CA PHE A 595 -5.57 19.69 -9.48
C PHE A 595 -6.28 19.98 -8.16
N GLN A 596 -6.77 21.20 -7.95
CA GLN A 596 -7.53 21.56 -6.76
C GLN A 596 -8.82 20.75 -6.64
N LYS A 597 -9.57 20.59 -7.74
CA LYS A 597 -10.78 19.75 -7.79
C LYS A 597 -10.44 18.31 -7.41
N TRP A 598 -9.39 17.75 -8.01
CA TRP A 598 -8.94 16.39 -7.76
C TRP A 598 -8.54 16.18 -6.29
N PHE A 599 -7.74 17.08 -5.73
CA PHE A 599 -7.29 16.94 -4.34
C PHE A 599 -8.47 16.98 -3.35
N TYR A 600 -9.44 17.87 -3.57
CA TYR A 600 -10.66 17.88 -2.76
C TYR A 600 -11.50 16.61 -2.95
N ALA A 601 -11.62 16.10 -4.18
CA ALA A 601 -12.32 14.83 -4.44
C ALA A 601 -11.64 13.66 -3.72
N LEU A 602 -10.31 13.59 -3.78
CA LEU A 602 -9.51 12.58 -3.08
C LEU A 602 -9.64 12.71 -1.56
N PHE A 603 -9.60 13.93 -1.01
CA PHE A 603 -9.85 14.17 0.40
C PHE A 603 -11.22 13.61 0.83
N PHE A 604 -12.30 13.94 0.11
CA PHE A 604 -13.62 13.41 0.45
C PHE A 604 -13.74 11.90 0.25
N ARG A 605 -13.05 11.31 -0.74
CA ARG A 605 -13.00 9.86 -0.93
C ARG A 605 -12.35 9.11 0.24
N LEU A 606 -11.36 9.72 0.88
CA LEU A 606 -10.62 9.16 2.02
C LEU A 606 -11.31 9.46 3.36
N ALA A 607 -11.80 10.69 3.54
CA ALA A 607 -12.49 11.13 4.75
C ALA A 607 -13.88 10.48 4.88
N LEU A 608 -14.58 10.35 3.75
CA LEU A 608 -15.97 9.92 3.65
C LEU A 608 -16.13 8.86 2.54
N PRO A 609 -15.49 7.67 2.68
CA PRO A 609 -15.74 6.54 1.79
C PRO A 609 -17.24 6.23 1.67
N TYR A 610 -17.64 5.65 0.54
CA TYR A 610 -19.05 5.34 0.28
C TYR A 610 -19.48 4.02 0.93
N ASN A 611 -20.79 3.85 1.14
CA ASN A 611 -21.36 2.61 1.63
C ASN A 611 -21.19 1.49 0.61
N VAL A 612 -20.55 0.39 0.96
CA VAL A 612 -20.46 -0.77 0.08
C VAL A 612 -21.63 -1.73 0.35
N ASP A 613 -22.09 -2.43 -0.69
CA ASP A 613 -22.98 -3.56 -0.49
C ASP A 613 -22.17 -4.72 0.09
N ILE A 614 -22.30 -4.91 1.39
CA ILE A 614 -21.62 -5.94 2.18
C ILE A 614 -22.17 -7.36 1.94
N ILE A 615 -23.24 -7.50 1.16
CA ILE A 615 -23.84 -8.80 0.81
C ILE A 615 -23.16 -9.40 -0.43
N ASP A 616 -22.76 -8.56 -1.40
CA ASP A 616 -22.08 -9.00 -2.63
C ASP A 616 -20.55 -9.11 -2.43
N ILE A 617 -20.14 -10.13 -1.68
CA ILE A 617 -18.75 -10.36 -1.22
C ILE A 617 -17.69 -10.14 -2.32
N PRO A 618 -17.82 -10.69 -3.55
CA PRO A 618 -16.82 -10.54 -4.62
C PRO A 618 -16.73 -9.13 -5.21
N LYS A 619 -17.56 -8.19 -4.75
CA LYS A 619 -17.55 -6.78 -5.18
C LYS A 619 -17.20 -5.79 -4.07
N ILE A 620 -16.95 -6.25 -2.85
CA ILE A 620 -16.64 -5.37 -1.72
C ILE A 620 -15.29 -4.69 -1.96
N ILE A 621 -15.30 -3.37 -2.08
CA ILE A 621 -14.10 -2.54 -2.22
C ILE A 621 -13.67 -2.01 -0.85
N PHE A 622 -12.46 -2.35 -0.43
CA PHE A 622 -11.92 -1.87 0.84
C PHE A 622 -11.41 -0.43 0.74
N SER A 623 -11.63 0.32 1.83
CA SER A 623 -11.11 1.68 2.00
C SER A 623 -10.22 1.76 3.25
N PRO A 624 -9.05 1.09 3.23
CA PRO A 624 -8.22 0.90 4.43
C PRO A 624 -7.44 2.16 4.82
N LEU A 625 -7.41 3.20 3.97
CA LEU A 625 -6.57 4.37 4.19
C LEU A 625 -7.23 5.39 5.13
N ASN A 626 -6.42 5.93 6.04
CA ASN A 626 -6.76 7.09 6.86
C ASN A 626 -6.18 8.39 6.25
N LEU A 627 -6.44 9.54 6.87
CA LEU A 627 -6.04 10.84 6.31
C LEU A 627 -4.53 11.11 6.33
N THR A 628 -3.72 10.29 6.98
CA THR A 628 -2.25 10.44 6.97
C THR A 628 -1.65 10.26 5.57
N ILE A 629 -2.35 9.56 4.66
CA ILE A 629 -1.90 9.32 3.29
C ILE A 629 -1.77 10.63 2.49
N LEU A 630 -2.64 11.61 2.73
CA LEU A 630 -2.62 12.91 2.04
C LEU A 630 -1.33 13.68 2.31
N PHE A 631 -0.79 13.58 3.53
CA PHE A 631 0.43 14.28 3.92
C PHE A 631 1.67 13.68 3.25
N ARG A 632 1.68 12.35 3.05
CA ARG A 632 2.73 11.66 2.30
C ARG A 632 2.63 11.93 0.79
N LEU A 633 1.40 12.01 0.27
CA LEU A 633 1.14 12.38 -1.12
C LEU A 633 1.65 13.79 -1.45
N ILE A 634 1.54 14.75 -0.53
CA ILE A 634 2.08 16.11 -0.71
C ILE A 634 3.60 16.09 -0.97
N ASP A 635 4.35 15.25 -0.27
CA ASP A 635 5.81 15.08 -0.47
C ASP A 635 6.10 14.52 -1.87
N GLN A 636 5.34 13.51 -2.31
CA GLN A 636 5.47 12.97 -3.67
C GLN A 636 5.11 14.01 -4.74
N LEU A 637 3.98 14.71 -4.62
CA LEU A 637 3.59 15.75 -5.58
C LEU A 637 4.66 16.83 -5.70
N ARG A 638 5.35 17.18 -4.60
CA ARG A 638 6.48 18.11 -4.64
C ARG A 638 7.67 17.56 -5.43
N SER A 639 7.97 16.27 -5.31
CA SER A 639 9.01 15.59 -6.11
C SER A 639 8.67 15.58 -7.60
N LEU A 640 7.37 15.54 -7.95
CA LEU A 640 6.84 15.74 -9.30
C LEU A 640 6.72 17.22 -9.71
N HIS A 641 7.34 18.12 -8.95
CA HIS A 641 7.43 19.55 -9.20
C HIS A 641 6.12 20.36 -9.08
N TYR A 642 5.05 19.79 -8.51
CA TYR A 642 3.86 20.59 -8.17
C TYR A 642 4.23 21.70 -7.15
N PRO A 643 3.76 22.94 -7.34
CA PRO A 643 4.10 24.04 -6.44
C PRO A 643 3.55 23.83 -5.03
N SER A 644 4.42 24.01 -4.03
CA SER A 644 4.06 23.95 -2.60
C SER A 644 2.85 24.81 -2.23
N HIS A 645 2.69 25.96 -2.88
CA HIS A 645 1.63 26.92 -2.58
C HIS A 645 0.24 26.49 -3.06
N TRP A 646 0.15 25.55 -4.00
CA TRP A 646 -1.13 24.93 -4.39
C TRP A 646 -1.61 23.98 -3.28
N MET A 647 -0.69 23.16 -2.77
CA MET A 647 -0.98 22.17 -1.73
C MET A 647 -1.25 22.82 -0.37
N SER A 648 -0.49 23.85 0.01
CA SER A 648 -0.70 24.57 1.27
C SER A 648 -2.04 25.30 1.31
N GLU A 649 -2.46 25.93 0.21
CA GLU A 649 -3.76 26.60 0.10
C GLU A 649 -4.92 25.61 0.25
N ILE A 650 -4.85 24.47 -0.45
CA ILE A 650 -5.85 23.39 -0.36
C ILE A 650 -5.97 22.85 1.06
N LEU A 651 -4.84 22.54 1.70
CA LEU A 651 -4.80 22.03 3.07
C LEU A 651 -5.39 23.04 4.07
N LEU A 652 -5.03 24.32 3.93
CA LEU A 652 -5.58 25.38 4.78
C LEU A 652 -7.09 25.54 4.58
N ASN A 653 -7.57 25.47 3.35
CA ASN A 653 -9.01 25.57 3.06
C ASN A 653 -9.80 24.41 3.69
N ILE A 654 -9.24 23.20 3.75
CA ILE A 654 -9.85 22.06 4.45
C ILE A 654 -9.90 22.31 5.96
N ILE A 655 -8.80 22.78 6.55
CA ILE A 655 -8.69 23.05 7.99
C ILE A 655 -9.62 24.18 8.43
N GLU A 656 -9.70 25.26 7.65
CA GLU A 656 -10.47 26.46 7.98
C GLU A 656 -11.91 26.44 7.46
N ASN A 657 -12.37 25.30 6.92
CA ASN A 657 -13.72 25.15 6.37
C ASN A 657 -14.05 26.15 5.24
N LYS A 658 -13.10 26.36 4.34
CA LYS A 658 -13.18 27.27 3.17
C LYS A 658 -13.20 26.53 1.84
N VAL A 659 -13.49 25.24 1.83
CA VAL A 659 -13.52 24.43 0.60
C VAL A 659 -14.70 24.88 -0.28
N VAL A 660 -14.37 25.53 -1.41
CA VAL A 660 -15.30 25.88 -2.47
C VAL A 660 -14.93 25.10 -3.72
N THR A 661 -15.83 24.23 -4.17
CA THR A 661 -15.54 23.29 -5.27
C THR A 661 -16.80 22.85 -6.00
N ASN A 662 -16.61 22.25 -7.18
CA ASN A 662 -17.64 21.64 -8.01
C ASN A 662 -17.57 20.09 -8.01
N CYS A 663 -16.70 19.48 -7.20
CA CYS A 663 -16.75 18.04 -6.91
C CYS A 663 -17.79 17.74 -5.81
N ARG A 664 -18.08 16.46 -5.59
CA ARG A 664 -18.92 15.97 -4.50
C ARG A 664 -18.23 14.79 -3.80
N PRO A 665 -18.52 14.54 -2.51
CA PRO A 665 -18.17 13.27 -1.89
C PRO A 665 -18.70 12.10 -2.74
N PRO A 666 -18.00 10.95 -2.77
CA PRO A 666 -18.44 9.82 -3.57
C PRO A 666 -19.80 9.31 -3.09
N ARG A 667 -20.72 8.98 -4.01
CA ARG A 667 -22.08 8.50 -3.67
C ARG A 667 -22.44 7.15 -4.29
N ILE A 668 -21.48 6.51 -4.94
CA ILE A 668 -21.59 5.20 -5.56
C ILE A 668 -20.24 4.49 -5.48
N SER A 669 -20.27 3.16 -5.40
CA SER A 669 -19.10 2.28 -5.40
C SER A 669 -19.33 1.17 -6.44
N PRO A 670 -18.38 0.91 -7.36
CA PRO A 670 -17.20 1.75 -7.63
C PRO A 670 -17.60 3.16 -8.11
N ASN A 671 -16.74 4.15 -7.91
CA ASN A 671 -16.95 5.50 -8.41
C ASN A 671 -16.54 5.59 -9.90
N PRO A 672 -17.50 5.70 -10.84
CA PRO A 672 -17.20 5.64 -12.26
C PRO A 672 -16.49 6.92 -12.71
N VAL A 673 -15.68 6.78 -13.76
CA VAL A 673 -14.99 7.89 -14.42
C VAL A 673 -15.95 9.03 -14.80
N SER A 674 -17.17 8.69 -15.23
CA SER A 674 -18.21 9.66 -15.60
C SER A 674 -18.66 10.53 -14.41
N ALA A 675 -18.77 9.96 -13.21
CA ALA A 675 -19.15 10.70 -12.00
C ALA A 675 -18.05 11.68 -11.57
N LEU A 676 -16.77 11.31 -11.69
CA LEU A 676 -15.65 12.22 -11.42
C LEU A 676 -15.56 13.37 -12.44
N LYS A 677 -15.87 13.09 -13.71
CA LYS A 677 -15.91 14.10 -14.79
C LYS A 677 -17.10 15.04 -14.65
N GLN A 678 -18.17 14.64 -13.96
CA GLN A 678 -19.33 15.49 -13.73
C GLN A 678 -18.92 16.81 -13.05
N GLN A 679 -19.44 17.91 -13.57
CA GLN A 679 -19.29 19.24 -12.98
C GLN A 679 -20.59 19.60 -12.28
N HIS A 680 -20.56 19.60 -10.95
CA HIS A 680 -21.70 20.08 -10.17
C HIS A 680 -21.67 21.61 -10.07
N LYS A 681 -22.77 22.20 -9.58
CA LYS A 681 -22.76 23.61 -9.20
C LYS A 681 -21.69 23.83 -8.12
N THR A 682 -20.83 24.83 -8.31
CA THR A 682 -19.84 25.25 -7.31
C THR A 682 -20.52 25.64 -6.01
N ARG A 683 -20.05 25.07 -4.90
CA ARG A 683 -20.61 25.30 -3.56
C ARG A 683 -19.50 25.26 -2.49
N SER A 684 -19.79 25.88 -1.36
CA SER A 684 -19.02 25.68 -0.13
C SER A 684 -19.38 24.32 0.45
N LEU A 685 -18.38 23.46 0.68
CA LEU A 685 -18.56 22.14 1.27
C LEU A 685 -18.02 22.16 2.70
N CYS A 686 -18.84 21.78 3.67
CA CYS A 686 -18.42 21.73 5.07
C CYS A 686 -17.37 20.63 5.27
N THR A 687 -16.25 20.98 5.89
CA THR A 687 -15.17 20.05 6.28
C THR A 687 -14.96 19.97 7.79
N VAL A 688 -15.78 20.67 8.59
CA VAL A 688 -15.61 20.79 10.05
C VAL A 688 -15.46 19.43 10.74
N PRO A 689 -16.24 18.37 10.44
CA PRO A 689 -16.09 17.08 11.10
C PRO A 689 -14.67 16.50 11.03
N PHE A 690 -13.90 16.81 10.00
CA PHE A 690 -12.54 16.30 9.78
C PHE A 690 -11.44 17.34 10.04
N SER A 691 -11.83 18.60 10.28
CA SER A 691 -10.90 19.74 10.34
C SER A 691 -9.87 19.63 11.47
N HIS A 692 -10.29 19.15 12.65
CA HIS A 692 -9.42 18.96 13.80
C HIS A 692 -8.36 17.86 13.56
N GLU A 693 -8.74 16.75 12.91
CA GLU A 693 -7.79 15.70 12.54
C GLU A 693 -6.78 16.25 11.51
N MET A 694 -7.27 16.91 10.45
CA MET A 694 -6.40 17.51 9.43
C MET A 694 -5.43 18.55 10.01
N ALA A 695 -5.89 19.39 10.94
CA ALA A 695 -5.04 20.37 11.63
C ALA A 695 -3.98 19.70 12.50
N THR A 696 -4.36 18.65 13.23
CA THR A 696 -3.45 17.87 14.08
C THR A 696 -2.40 17.16 13.23
N LEU A 697 -2.82 16.43 12.19
CA LEU A 697 -1.92 15.78 11.25
C LEU A 697 -1.00 16.78 10.55
N THR A 698 -1.49 17.97 10.20
CA THR A 698 -0.63 19.05 9.68
C THR A 698 0.49 19.37 10.65
N ARG A 699 0.18 19.57 11.94
CA ARG A 699 1.21 19.79 12.97
C ARG A 699 2.20 18.62 13.05
N LEU A 700 1.71 17.39 13.02
CA LEU A 700 2.55 16.19 13.13
C LEU A 700 3.46 15.98 11.91
N PHE A 701 3.03 16.41 10.73
CA PHE A 701 3.78 16.24 9.47
C PHE A 701 4.58 17.48 9.04
N ILE A 702 4.46 18.64 9.71
CA ILE A 702 5.17 19.89 9.34
C ILE A 702 6.63 19.68 8.91
N PRO A 703 7.47 18.89 9.64
CA PRO A 703 8.86 18.73 9.24
C PRO A 703 9.06 18.01 7.89
N LEU A 704 8.07 17.25 7.46
CA LEU A 704 8.05 16.52 6.18
C LEU A 704 7.34 17.29 5.07
N LEU A 705 6.63 18.37 5.40
CA LEU A 705 5.90 19.16 4.40
C LEU A 705 6.86 20.09 3.64
N PRO A 706 6.62 20.31 2.34
CA PRO A 706 7.44 21.20 1.52
C PRO A 706 7.10 22.69 1.72
N PHE A 707 6.43 23.01 2.82
CA PHE A 707 6.00 24.34 3.23
C PHE A 707 5.71 24.37 4.74
N THR A 708 5.75 25.57 5.32
CA THR A 708 5.26 25.87 6.66
C THR A 708 3.88 26.50 6.57
N LEU A 709 2.98 26.12 7.47
CA LEU A 709 1.60 26.60 7.47
C LEU A 709 1.26 27.24 8.82
N LYS A 710 0.82 28.51 8.78
CA LYS A 710 0.44 29.28 9.97
C LYS A 710 -1.07 29.50 9.96
N SER A 711 -1.78 28.90 10.92
CA SER A 711 -3.18 29.15 11.19
C SER A 711 -3.44 28.94 12.68
N SER A 712 -4.35 29.71 13.26
CA SER A 712 -4.80 29.52 14.64
C SER A 712 -5.57 28.22 14.84
N ALA A 713 -6.06 27.60 13.74
CA ALA A 713 -6.70 26.30 13.78
C ALA A 713 -5.70 25.13 13.94
N ILE A 714 -4.42 25.34 13.62
CA ILE A 714 -3.38 24.32 13.78
C ILE A 714 -2.89 24.33 15.22
N PRO A 715 -3.07 23.23 15.99
CA PRO A 715 -2.67 23.18 17.39
C PRO A 715 -1.17 23.34 17.57
N ALA A 716 -0.74 23.80 18.74
CA ALA A 716 0.67 23.77 19.12
C ALA A 716 1.12 22.32 19.35
N GLN A 717 2.39 22.00 19.07
CA GLN A 717 2.90 20.64 19.29
C GLN A 717 2.76 20.20 20.76
N SER A 718 3.03 21.12 21.70
CA SER A 718 2.89 20.89 23.14
C SER A 718 1.45 20.66 23.61
N ASP A 719 0.46 20.91 22.76
CA ASP A 719 -0.95 20.67 23.05
C ASP A 719 -1.44 19.30 22.54
N ILE A 720 -0.62 18.52 21.82
CA ILE A 720 -1.04 17.22 21.28
C ILE A 720 -0.66 16.10 22.25
N PHE A 721 -1.63 15.27 22.63
CA PHE A 721 -1.45 14.13 23.52
C PHE A 721 -2.09 12.86 22.95
N ARG A 722 -1.58 11.70 23.34
CA ARG A 722 -2.25 10.42 23.08
C ARG A 722 -3.40 10.27 24.08
N TYR A 723 -4.63 10.26 23.58
CA TYR A 723 -5.82 9.98 24.39
C TYR A 723 -6.28 8.55 24.17
N THR A 724 -6.79 7.92 25.22
CA THR A 724 -7.37 6.57 25.18
C THR A 724 -8.81 6.61 25.67
N PHE A 725 -9.71 6.01 24.89
CA PHE A 725 -11.15 5.99 25.12
C PHE A 725 -11.60 4.54 25.40
N PRO A 726 -12.14 4.25 26.59
CA PRO A 726 -12.63 2.92 26.92
C PRO A 726 -13.99 2.64 26.27
N LEU A 727 -14.09 1.61 25.43
CA LEU A 727 -15.29 1.28 24.65
C LEU A 727 -15.82 -0.13 24.99
N PRO A 728 -16.34 -0.36 26.22
CA PRO A 728 -16.66 -1.70 26.70
C PRO A 728 -17.87 -2.34 26.02
N SER A 729 -18.81 -1.53 25.53
CA SER A 729 -20.07 -1.96 24.93
C SER A 729 -19.98 -2.06 23.40
N PHE A 730 -18.95 -2.75 22.93
CA PHE A 730 -18.64 -2.93 21.52
C PHE A 730 -19.42 -4.11 20.90
N MET A 731 -19.86 -4.00 19.63
CA MET A 731 -20.61 -5.01 18.87
C MET A 731 -19.90 -5.35 17.54
N SER A 732 -19.87 -6.64 17.18
CA SER A 732 -19.34 -7.11 15.89
C SER A 732 -20.16 -8.29 15.37
N ASP A 733 -21.09 -8.00 14.46
CA ASP A 733 -22.03 -9.00 13.94
C ASP A 733 -21.67 -9.51 12.52
N GLN A 734 -20.56 -9.06 11.89
CA GLN A 734 -20.26 -9.36 10.48
C GLN A 734 -18.88 -9.97 10.22
N GLU A 735 -18.81 -10.79 9.16
CA GLU A 735 -17.73 -11.73 8.87
C GLU A 735 -16.53 -11.18 8.06
N TRP A 736 -16.45 -9.87 7.78
CA TRP A 736 -15.36 -9.28 6.96
C TRP A 736 -14.64 -8.10 7.61
N PRO A 737 -13.37 -7.82 7.24
CA PRO A 737 -12.63 -6.64 7.68
C PRO A 737 -13.45 -5.35 7.52
N SER A 738 -13.82 -4.75 8.64
CA SER A 738 -14.53 -3.47 8.67
C SER A 738 -13.57 -2.38 9.12
N ASN A 739 -13.34 -1.42 8.22
CA ASN A 739 -12.50 -0.26 8.50
C ASN A 739 -13.22 0.67 9.46
N LEU A 740 -12.59 0.99 10.58
CA LEU A 740 -13.18 1.74 11.68
C LEU A 740 -12.76 3.21 11.67
N THR A 741 -13.58 4.02 12.31
CA THR A 741 -13.28 5.42 12.62
C THR A 741 -13.88 5.76 13.98
N LEU A 742 -13.20 6.62 14.75
CA LEU A 742 -13.71 7.12 16.01
C LEU A 742 -14.53 8.39 15.73
N VAL A 743 -15.78 8.41 16.21
CA VAL A 743 -16.70 9.53 16.03
C VAL A 743 -17.04 10.11 17.40
N PHE A 744 -17.05 11.43 17.49
CA PHE A 744 -17.45 12.20 18.66
C PHE A 744 -18.67 13.03 18.31
N TRP A 745 -19.66 13.08 19.20
CA TRP A 745 -20.85 13.88 18.98
C TRP A 745 -21.37 14.52 20.27
N SER A 746 -22.03 15.66 20.10
CA SER A 746 -22.79 16.36 21.14
C SER A 746 -24.17 15.74 21.28
N HIS A 747 -24.58 15.40 22.51
CA HIS A 747 -25.90 14.83 22.78
C HIS A 747 -27.00 15.86 22.52
N THR A 748 -26.81 17.08 23.03
CA THR A 748 -27.73 18.21 22.84
C THR A 748 -27.95 18.49 21.34
N CYS A 749 -26.88 18.59 20.55
CA CYS A 749 -27.02 18.85 19.11
C CYS A 749 -27.68 17.68 18.36
N LEU A 750 -27.51 16.43 18.84
CA LEU A 750 -28.15 15.25 18.25
C LEU A 750 -29.65 15.23 18.55
N GLU A 751 -30.06 15.59 19.77
CA GLU A 751 -31.47 15.70 20.17
C GLU A 751 -32.22 16.76 19.34
N ASP A 752 -31.57 17.88 19.04
CA ASP A 752 -32.12 18.96 18.19
C ASP A 752 -32.48 18.49 16.76
N LEU A 753 -31.94 17.37 16.30
CA LEU A 753 -32.31 16.78 15.01
C LEU A 753 -33.71 16.14 15.03
N GLY A 754 -34.24 15.83 16.22
CA GLY A 754 -35.50 15.12 16.44
C GLY A 754 -35.45 13.63 16.08
N ASP A 755 -36.58 12.94 16.20
CA ASP A 755 -36.69 11.49 16.05
C ASP A 755 -36.05 10.92 14.80
N LEU A 756 -36.20 11.61 13.66
CA LEU A 756 -35.62 11.17 12.39
C LEU A 756 -34.09 11.18 12.47
N GLY A 757 -33.50 12.28 12.98
CA GLY A 757 -32.05 12.42 13.08
C GLY A 757 -31.47 11.43 14.07
N PHE A 758 -32.09 11.29 15.24
CA PHE A 758 -31.66 10.34 16.26
C PHE A 758 -31.67 8.88 15.75
N LYS A 759 -32.76 8.46 15.11
CA LYS A 759 -32.87 7.11 14.53
C LYS A 759 -31.86 6.89 13.40
N SER A 760 -31.69 7.88 12.52
CA SER A 760 -30.75 7.76 11.40
C SER A 760 -29.31 7.71 11.89
N PHE A 761 -28.93 8.49 12.91
CA PHE A 761 -27.58 8.47 13.49
C PHE A 761 -27.18 7.09 14.04
N ALA A 762 -28.13 6.36 14.60
CA ALA A 762 -27.87 5.00 15.11
C ALA A 762 -27.73 3.93 14.01
N ILE A 763 -28.11 4.24 12.76
CA ILE A 763 -28.13 3.32 11.63
C ILE A 763 -27.06 3.69 10.61
N ASP A 764 -27.03 4.92 10.13
CA ASP A 764 -26.09 5.40 9.12
C ASP A 764 -25.80 6.87 9.38
N ILE A 765 -24.56 7.18 9.76
CA ILE A 765 -24.15 8.57 10.03
C ILE A 765 -23.74 9.35 8.78
N ARG A 766 -23.64 8.71 7.62
CA ARG A 766 -23.17 9.33 6.38
C ARG A 766 -24.00 10.55 5.94
N PRO A 767 -25.35 10.56 6.06
CA PRO A 767 -26.16 11.74 5.74
C PRO A 767 -25.79 13.00 6.51
N PHE A 768 -25.23 12.86 7.72
CA PHE A 768 -24.77 13.99 8.54
C PHE A 768 -23.40 14.51 8.10
N LEU A 769 -22.57 13.64 7.53
CA LEU A 769 -21.21 13.95 7.10
C LEU A 769 -21.15 14.53 5.69
N ASP A 770 -22.01 14.10 4.77
CA ASP A 770 -22.05 14.66 3.41
C ASP A 770 -22.72 16.06 3.43
N PRO A 771 -21.98 17.14 3.13
CA PRO A 771 -22.48 18.51 3.22
C PRO A 771 -23.55 18.83 2.17
N THR A 772 -23.80 17.93 1.23
CA THR A 772 -24.74 18.10 0.12
C THR A 772 -25.88 17.09 0.14
N TRP A 773 -25.94 16.20 1.14
CA TRP A 773 -26.95 15.14 1.23
C TRP A 773 -28.37 15.68 1.21
N GLY A 774 -28.67 16.64 2.09
CA GLY A 774 -29.98 17.28 2.19
C GLY A 774 -30.42 18.00 0.91
N ASP A 775 -29.47 18.47 0.11
CA ASP A 775 -29.76 19.25 -1.09
C ASP A 775 -29.88 18.39 -2.35
N GLU A 776 -29.15 17.28 -2.42
CA GLU A 776 -28.95 16.52 -3.65
C GLU A 776 -29.38 15.05 -3.55
N MET A 777 -29.58 14.51 -2.34
CA MET A 777 -29.92 13.09 -2.12
C MET A 777 -31.25 12.90 -1.40
N ASP A 778 -31.42 13.44 -0.20
CA ASP A 778 -32.65 13.31 0.58
C ASP A 778 -32.97 14.60 1.34
N SER A 779 -34.01 15.30 0.87
CA SER A 779 -34.46 16.58 1.43
C SER A 779 -34.89 16.53 2.89
N LYS A 780 -35.11 15.34 3.48
CA LYS A 780 -35.38 15.20 4.91
C LYS A 780 -34.19 15.57 5.80
N PHE A 781 -32.97 15.48 5.26
CA PHE A 781 -31.73 15.89 5.94
C PHE A 781 -31.33 17.34 5.64
N LYS A 782 -32.25 18.11 5.03
CA LYS A 782 -32.04 19.53 4.74
C LYS A 782 -32.46 20.40 5.91
N GLY A 783 -31.72 21.47 6.14
CA GLY A 783 -32.11 22.55 7.05
C GLY A 783 -31.01 22.91 8.05
N SER A 784 -31.19 24.08 8.68
CA SER A 784 -30.20 24.68 9.57
C SER A 784 -29.80 23.79 10.75
N LYS A 785 -30.68 22.92 11.25
CA LYS A 785 -30.37 21.98 12.34
C LYS A 785 -29.31 20.94 11.95
N PHE A 786 -29.37 20.40 10.73
CA PHE A 786 -28.37 19.44 10.24
C PHE A 786 -27.03 20.13 9.97
N ASP A 787 -27.07 21.37 9.45
CA ASP A 787 -25.87 22.19 9.28
C ASP A 787 -25.25 22.55 10.64
N ALA A 788 -26.06 22.88 11.64
CA ALA A 788 -25.60 23.15 13.00
C ALA A 788 -24.96 21.92 13.64
N PHE A 789 -25.60 20.74 13.53
CA PHE A 789 -25.03 19.48 14.02
C PHE A 789 -23.69 19.16 13.36
N ARG A 790 -23.60 19.29 12.02
CA ARG A 790 -22.34 19.04 11.29
C ARG A 790 -21.22 20.02 11.68
N ASN A 791 -21.55 21.28 11.92
CA ASN A 791 -20.56 22.31 12.24
C ASN A 791 -20.14 22.32 13.72
N ASN A 792 -21.03 21.93 14.64
CA ASN A 792 -20.79 22.13 16.08
C ASN A 792 -20.86 20.85 16.92
N GLY A 793 -21.53 19.81 16.42
CA GLY A 793 -21.88 18.63 17.20
C GLY A 793 -21.28 17.32 16.69
N LEU A 794 -20.33 17.35 15.75
CA LEU A 794 -19.74 16.16 15.15
C LEU A 794 -18.24 16.33 14.86
N VAL A 795 -17.42 15.37 15.29
CA VAL A 795 -16.00 15.26 14.96
C VAL A 795 -15.69 13.80 14.60
N VAL A 796 -14.92 13.59 13.54
CA VAL A 796 -14.50 12.27 13.05
C VAL A 796 -12.98 12.18 13.08
N TRP A 797 -12.48 11.04 13.53
CA TRP A 797 -11.06 10.73 13.59
C TRP A 797 -10.79 9.38 12.93
N SER A 798 -10.00 9.41 11.85
CA SER A 798 -9.64 8.21 11.06
C SER A 798 -8.33 7.56 11.53
N THR A 799 -7.43 8.33 12.12
CA THR A 799 -6.11 7.90 12.58
C THR A 799 -6.21 7.37 14.00
N VAL A 800 -6.69 6.13 14.14
CA VAL A 800 -7.05 5.50 15.41
C VAL A 800 -6.37 4.13 15.52
N GLU A 801 -5.79 3.86 16.68
CA GLU A 801 -5.38 2.51 17.10
C GLU A 801 -6.53 1.87 17.87
N TRP A 802 -6.83 0.61 17.57
CA TRP A 802 -7.88 -0.16 18.25
C TRP A 802 -7.28 -1.40 18.88
N ASP A 803 -7.37 -1.47 20.21
CA ASP A 803 -7.04 -2.66 20.96
C ASP A 803 -8.34 -3.44 21.24
N ILE A 804 -8.50 -4.56 20.54
CA ILE A 804 -9.70 -5.42 20.66
C ILE A 804 -9.79 -6.06 22.04
N GLU A 805 -8.65 -6.46 22.63
CA GLU A 805 -8.62 -7.18 23.90
C GLU A 805 -8.92 -6.24 25.07
N ALA A 806 -8.26 -5.08 25.08
CA ALA A 806 -8.52 -4.05 26.07
C ALA A 806 -9.85 -3.32 25.83
N ARG A 807 -10.38 -3.38 24.60
CA ARG A 807 -11.55 -2.62 24.11
C ARG A 807 -11.31 -1.12 24.21
N GLU A 808 -10.13 -0.67 23.76
CA GLU A 808 -9.71 0.72 23.88
C GLU A 808 -9.31 1.30 22.53
N ALA A 809 -9.87 2.48 22.22
CA ALA A 809 -9.46 3.25 21.06
C ALA A 809 -8.45 4.32 21.51
N SER A 810 -7.33 4.46 20.80
CA SER A 810 -6.32 5.49 21.07
C SER A 810 -6.07 6.38 19.87
N ALA A 811 -5.90 7.68 20.10
CA ALA A 811 -5.61 8.66 19.05
C ALA A 811 -4.79 9.84 19.59
N TRP A 812 -3.95 10.43 18.73
CA TRP A 812 -3.24 11.67 19.02
C TRP A 812 -4.15 12.87 18.76
N MET A 813 -4.52 13.61 19.81
CA MET A 813 -5.51 14.69 19.74
C MET A 813 -5.04 15.94 20.51
N PRO A 814 -5.49 17.15 20.14
CA PRO A 814 -5.21 18.37 20.89
C PRO A 814 -5.94 18.37 22.23
N SER A 815 -5.25 18.71 23.32
CA SER A 815 -5.88 18.78 24.64
C SER A 815 -6.88 19.91 24.74
N ALA A 816 -6.67 21.02 24.03
CA ALA A 816 -7.69 22.08 23.91
C ALA A 816 -9.05 21.56 23.40
N LEU A 817 -9.06 20.58 22.49
CA LEU A 817 -10.28 19.96 21.95
C LEU A 817 -10.92 19.00 22.96
N VAL A 818 -10.14 18.03 23.44
CA VAL A 818 -10.66 17.00 24.36
C VAL A 818 -11.09 17.63 25.69
N ASP A 819 -10.29 18.53 26.26
CA ASP A 819 -10.63 19.19 27.51
C ASP A 819 -11.89 20.09 27.36
N LYS A 820 -12.14 20.65 26.16
CA LYS A 820 -13.42 21.33 25.86
C LYS A 820 -14.58 20.35 25.91
N MET A 821 -14.48 19.22 25.22
CA MET A 821 -15.52 18.18 25.21
C MET A 821 -15.83 17.65 26.62
N ILE A 822 -14.78 17.44 27.43
CA ILE A 822 -14.90 17.03 28.83
C ILE A 822 -15.62 18.09 29.67
N ARG A 823 -15.24 19.38 29.54
CA ARG A 823 -15.86 20.48 30.29
C ARG A 823 -17.34 20.68 29.96
N GLU A 824 -17.74 20.40 28.72
CA GLU A 824 -19.12 20.57 28.27
C GLU A 824 -20.04 19.44 28.78
N ILE A 825 -19.50 18.28 29.16
CA ILE A 825 -20.25 17.11 29.69
C ILE A 825 -21.39 16.64 28.75
N ASP A 826 -21.33 17.06 27.49
CA ASP A 826 -22.34 16.80 26.46
C ASP A 826 -21.79 15.89 25.35
N TRP A 827 -20.50 15.57 25.38
CA TRP A 827 -19.83 14.84 24.32
C TRP A 827 -19.69 13.36 24.60
N THR A 828 -20.03 12.59 23.58
CA THR A 828 -19.98 11.14 23.54
C THR A 828 -19.06 10.69 22.40
N CYS A 829 -18.46 9.51 22.51
CA CYS A 829 -17.67 8.90 21.46
C CYS A 829 -17.97 7.40 21.25
N GLY A 830 -17.65 6.90 20.07
CA GLY A 830 -17.82 5.50 19.71
C GLY A 830 -17.24 5.17 18.34
N LEU A 831 -16.99 3.88 18.11
CA LEU A 831 -16.50 3.39 16.82
C LEU A 831 -17.64 3.22 15.82
N PHE A 832 -17.38 3.65 14.60
CA PHE A 832 -18.25 3.42 13.45
C PHE A 832 -17.45 2.70 12.37
N ARG A 833 -18.14 1.86 11.60
CA ARG A 833 -17.58 1.33 10.37
C ARG A 833 -17.62 2.40 9.29
N THR A 834 -16.72 2.32 8.32
CA THR A 834 -16.66 3.31 7.23
C THR A 834 -17.12 2.75 5.89
N ASP A 835 -17.36 1.44 5.83
CA ASP A 835 -17.93 0.72 4.72
C ASP A 835 -19.47 0.73 4.74
N THR A 836 -20.11 0.89 5.90
CA THR A 836 -21.57 1.07 6.01
C THR A 836 -21.98 2.30 6.83
N TRP A 837 -21.04 2.97 7.52
CA TRP A 837 -21.33 4.09 8.42
C TRP A 837 -22.28 3.74 9.59
N GLU A 838 -22.39 2.45 9.89
CA GLU A 838 -23.10 1.90 11.04
C GLU A 838 -22.24 1.96 12.32
N ARG A 839 -22.90 2.09 13.46
CA ARG A 839 -22.26 2.04 14.78
C ARG A 839 -21.76 0.64 15.12
N CYS A 840 -20.64 0.55 15.83
CA CYS A 840 -20.08 -0.71 16.36
C CYS A 840 -20.24 -0.84 17.88
N TRP A 841 -21.26 -0.22 18.47
CA TRP A 841 -21.43 -0.19 19.92
C TRP A 841 -22.90 -0.26 20.29
N ALA A 842 -23.24 -0.94 21.40
CA ALA A 842 -24.58 -0.95 21.96
C ALA A 842 -24.83 0.28 22.85
N LEU A 843 -23.84 0.65 23.67
CA LEU A 843 -23.80 1.88 24.42
C LEU A 843 -22.52 2.65 24.08
N PRO A 844 -22.60 3.96 23.82
CA PRO A 844 -21.43 4.75 23.53
C PRO A 844 -20.71 5.17 24.82
N CYS A 845 -19.50 5.71 24.71
CA CYS A 845 -18.69 6.15 25.86
C CYS A 845 -18.73 7.67 26.00
N MET A 846 -18.81 8.19 27.22
CA MET A 846 -18.69 9.63 27.47
C MET A 846 -17.24 10.08 27.33
N VAL A 847 -17.00 11.22 26.69
CA VAL A 847 -15.62 11.74 26.49
C VAL A 847 -14.94 12.08 27.83
N ILE A 848 -15.71 12.33 28.89
CA ILE A 848 -15.19 12.53 30.26
C ILE A 848 -14.38 11.34 30.79
N ASP A 849 -14.63 10.13 30.26
CA ASP A 849 -13.92 8.91 30.67
C ASP A 849 -12.60 8.72 29.91
N ALA A 850 -12.26 9.64 29.00
CA ALA A 850 -11.01 9.60 28.24
C ALA A 850 -9.80 9.79 29.16
N ARG A 851 -8.76 8.99 28.92
CA ARG A 851 -7.50 9.07 29.67
C ARG A 851 -6.46 9.80 28.83
N LYS A 852 -5.89 10.87 29.40
CA LYS A 852 -4.79 11.63 28.80
C LYS A 852 -3.46 10.91 29.06
N GLY A 853 -2.81 10.49 27.99
CA GLY A 853 -1.51 9.82 28.01
C GLY A 853 -0.35 10.76 27.74
N GLU A 854 0.66 10.25 27.02
CA GLU A 854 1.88 10.99 26.72
C GLU A 854 1.66 12.17 25.75
N ALA A 855 2.49 13.21 25.89
CA ALA A 855 2.53 14.35 24.98
C ALA A 855 3.31 14.00 23.72
N TRP A 856 2.91 14.55 22.57
CA TRP A 856 3.68 14.41 21.35
C TRP A 856 4.98 15.20 21.47
N ARG A 857 6.10 14.49 21.30
CA ARG A 857 7.43 15.08 21.27
C ARG A 857 8.26 14.46 20.15
N ASP A 858 9.25 15.21 19.71
CA ASP A 858 10.15 14.80 18.62
C ASP A 858 11.40 14.07 19.13
N ASP A 859 11.53 13.97 20.46
CA ASP A 859 12.54 13.15 21.10
C ASP A 859 12.08 11.68 21.04
N ILE A 860 12.88 10.86 20.36
CA ILE A 860 12.63 9.42 20.28
C ILE A 860 13.17 8.81 21.59
N THR A 861 12.39 8.92 22.67
CA THR A 861 12.88 8.69 24.05
C THR A 861 12.71 7.29 24.60
N SER A 862 12.00 6.39 23.90
CA SER A 862 11.88 5.01 24.38
C SER A 862 13.24 4.30 24.35
N ALA A 863 13.45 3.33 25.22
CA ALA A 863 14.72 2.60 25.29
C ALA A 863 15.05 1.86 23.98
N ALA A 864 14.02 1.46 23.22
CA ALA A 864 14.14 0.86 21.89
C ALA A 864 14.56 1.91 20.82
N ASP A 865 14.00 3.11 20.91
CA ASP A 865 14.29 4.20 19.97
C ASP A 865 15.72 4.75 20.10
N ARG A 866 16.28 4.74 21.31
CA ARG A 866 17.67 5.18 21.55
C ARG A 866 18.69 4.28 20.84
N GLN A 867 18.46 2.97 20.81
CA GLN A 867 19.32 2.04 20.07
C GLN A 867 19.28 2.30 18.55
N LEU A 868 18.11 2.63 18.00
CA LEU A 868 17.93 2.96 16.58
C LEU A 868 18.58 4.31 16.21
N VAL A 869 18.45 5.33 17.07
CA VAL A 869 19.05 6.65 16.84
C VAL A 869 20.57 6.63 16.99
N ASP A 870 21.10 5.90 17.97
CA ASP A 870 22.55 5.78 18.16
C ASP A 870 23.21 4.97 17.03
N PHE A 871 22.49 4.00 16.45
CA PHE A 871 22.93 3.30 15.24
C PHE A 871 22.87 4.20 13.99
N ALA A 872 21.79 4.96 13.79
CA ALA A 872 21.66 5.89 12.67
C ALA A 872 22.75 6.98 12.68
N LYS A 873 23.21 7.40 13.87
CA LYS A 873 24.37 8.30 14.01
C LYS A 873 25.69 7.63 13.59
N GLN A 874 25.90 6.36 13.95
CA GLN A 874 27.13 5.64 13.57
C GLN A 874 27.25 5.44 12.06
N VAL A 875 26.13 5.27 11.34
CA VAL A 875 26.12 5.15 9.87
C VAL A 875 26.45 6.49 9.20
N LEU A 876 25.89 7.60 9.70
CA LEU A 876 26.14 8.94 9.15
C LEU A 876 27.56 9.47 9.44
N ASP A 877 28.17 9.07 10.56
CA ASP A 877 29.57 9.41 10.88
C ASP A 877 30.58 8.67 9.99
N LEU A 878 30.17 7.59 9.31
CA LEU A 878 31.00 6.90 8.30
C LEU A 878 30.92 7.57 6.93
N GLU A 879 29.74 8.07 6.53
CA GLU A 879 29.55 8.80 5.26
C GLU A 879 30.17 10.21 5.25
N SER A 880 30.51 10.78 6.41
CA SER A 880 31.22 12.06 6.50
C SER A 880 32.75 11.93 6.52
N GLN A 881 33.28 10.70 6.40
CA GLN A 881 34.70 10.39 6.29
C GLN A 881 35.15 9.89 4.90
N GLU A 882 34.24 9.80 3.92
CA GLU A 882 34.54 9.65 2.48
C GLU A 882 34.20 10.94 1.71
#